data_AF-A0A1M6CA59-F1
#
_entry.id   AF-A0A1M6CA59-F1
#
_cell.length_a   1.000
_cell.length_b   1.000
_cell.length_c   1.000
_cell.angle_alpha   90.00
_cell.angle_beta   90.00
_cell.angle_gamma   90.00
#
_symmetry.space_group_name_H-M   'P 1'
#
loop_
_entity.id
_entity.type
_entity.pdbx_description
1 polymer ?
#
loop_
_entity_poly.entity_id
_entity_poly.type
_entity_poly.pdbx_seq_one_letter_code
_entity_poly.pdbx_strand_id
1 'polypeptide(L)'
;MNYQRVKFFLLLCTTSLFLNAQHGNKNYTDQPVTNSGPNIIFIYVDDLGFGDLGKFWQNQISGDRKMVTPQLDALANEGAMMTHHYTAAPVCAPARASLLEGLHQGHSSVRDNQFDAPLKEGLTMPEMLKRAGYRTLHVGKAGLAGRRGASEPDPKTLEAHPLKRGFDQFYGYLYHIQGHEHYPQNGTTPQRAYFTNGYDMILEDTELTYSTDVFTAKSKQWIVEHESSRPNQPFFLYLAYDAPHAALQVPTQEYPKGGGLNGGLQWTGQTSPTPWVNTASGKKDSYIHPDYDNKDWSEGDKRHASMIRRLDNAVGDIIQLLKDLKIDEETLIVFTSDNGPHNEAGSGGQFAQNPEFFQSYANLNGIKRDLWEGGIRMPTICRYPGVIPKNTVVTYPSGQWDWLATFADLAKVSIPAYTDGVSLMPSLTQNNNQIVNQRYLYGEYFNNSKTPNYADFENSKKGRKRGQMQFIRIGDYKGVRYDIESHRSTPFEIYNVVKDERESVNLALSMPELQQEMLDKVLQLRRSSSTNRPYDLDFIPSVNLPGATNGLHKRVYSGTHHWVPNFELIAPEKVSISPGVNLDTNGLTAEVGLFYKGYIKVPKDGAYTISLKSASNCHIMLHEIHLINNDFNYSGAELSEQVYLEAGFHPIRIYYQQNDNITPSISLKMEGPGMTKTTIPDSMYFIKKTM
;
A
#
# COMPACT_ATOMS: atom_id res chain seq x y z
N MET A 1 19.29 -51.67 -17.89
CA MET A 1 20.10 -50.44 -17.86
C MET A 1 19.30 -49.36 -17.18
N ASN A 2 19.57 -49.10 -15.90
CA ASN A 2 19.05 -47.97 -15.14
C ASN A 2 20.22 -47.50 -14.28
N TYR A 3 20.85 -46.38 -14.64
CA TYR A 3 21.97 -45.81 -13.90
C TYR A 3 21.42 -44.92 -12.78
N GLN A 4 21.34 -45.46 -11.56
CA GLN A 4 21.22 -44.67 -10.34
C GLN A 4 22.57 -43.98 -10.07
N ARG A 5 22.57 -42.64 -10.05
CA ARG A 5 23.71 -41.83 -9.60
C ARG A 5 23.65 -41.69 -8.09
N VAL A 6 24.52 -42.43 -7.39
CA VAL A 6 24.85 -42.19 -5.97
C VAL A 6 25.74 -40.95 -5.89
N LYS A 7 25.30 -39.90 -5.19
CA LYS A 7 26.16 -38.76 -4.81
C LYS A 7 26.56 -38.92 -3.34
N PHE A 8 27.85 -39.14 -3.10
CA PHE A 8 28.48 -39.11 -1.79
C PHE A 8 28.44 -37.68 -1.21
N PHE A 9 27.85 -37.51 -0.04
CA PHE A 9 28.01 -36.31 0.79
C PHE A 9 29.16 -36.57 1.78
N LEU A 10 30.28 -35.86 1.62
CA LEU A 10 31.33 -35.80 2.64
C LEU A 10 30.94 -34.69 3.63
N LEU A 11 30.59 -35.09 4.85
CA LEU A 11 30.31 -34.18 5.96
C LEU A 11 31.63 -33.84 6.67
N LEU A 12 32.22 -32.68 6.37
CA LEU A 12 33.29 -32.10 7.18
C LEU A 12 32.67 -31.14 8.20
N CYS A 13 32.54 -31.60 9.45
CA CYS A 13 32.20 -30.74 10.58
C CYS A 13 33.41 -29.91 10.99
N THR A 14 33.49 -28.65 10.53
CA THR A 14 34.32 -27.63 11.16
C THR A 14 33.42 -26.72 12.00
N THR A 15 33.56 -26.82 13.32
CA THR A 15 32.96 -25.90 14.29
C THR A 15 33.65 -24.54 14.18
N SER A 16 33.09 -23.64 13.37
CA SER A 16 33.47 -22.22 13.34
C SER A 16 32.53 -21.46 14.27
N LEU A 17 33.07 -20.94 15.39
CA LEU A 17 32.40 -19.90 16.17
C LEU A 17 32.23 -18.66 15.29
N PHE A 18 31.03 -18.44 14.77
CA PHE A 18 30.66 -17.18 14.14
C PHE A 18 30.40 -16.15 15.23
N LEU A 19 31.40 -15.30 15.50
CA LEU A 19 31.13 -13.96 16.01
C LEU A 19 30.36 -13.21 14.92
N ASN A 20 29.03 -13.21 15.00
CA ASN A 20 28.17 -12.43 14.12
C ASN A 20 28.35 -10.93 14.42
N ALA A 21 29.25 -10.28 13.69
CA ALA A 21 29.11 -8.86 13.41
C ALA A 21 27.85 -8.70 12.54
N GLN A 22 26.69 -8.43 13.16
CA GLN A 22 25.43 -8.15 12.47
C GLN A 22 25.56 -6.87 11.64
N HIS A 23 26.00 -7.02 10.38
CA HIS A 23 25.65 -6.08 9.32
C HIS A 23 24.15 -6.31 9.06
N GLY A 24 23.35 -5.24 9.03
CA GLY A 24 21.90 -5.28 9.31
C GLY A 24 21.04 -6.23 8.46
N ASN A 25 21.49 -6.55 7.25
CA ASN A 25 20.78 -7.47 6.36
C ASN A 25 20.90 -8.91 6.83
N LYS A 26 19.79 -9.66 6.82
CA LYS A 26 19.85 -11.09 7.12
C LYS A 26 20.60 -11.84 6.02
N ASN A 27 21.41 -12.82 6.39
CA ASN A 27 22.12 -13.67 5.44
C ASN A 27 21.23 -14.77 4.84
N TYR A 28 21.69 -15.39 3.75
CA TYR A 28 21.02 -16.52 3.10
C TYR A 28 21.16 -17.85 3.86
N THR A 29 21.64 -17.83 5.11
CA THR A 29 21.89 -19.02 5.94
C THR A 29 20.70 -19.42 6.82
N ASP A 30 19.67 -18.57 6.93
CA ASP A 30 18.45 -18.90 7.69
C ASP A 30 17.65 -20.02 6.98
N GLN A 31 17.09 -20.96 7.73
CA GLN A 31 16.26 -22.04 7.19
C GLN A 31 14.91 -21.48 6.71
N PRO A 32 14.48 -21.74 5.46
CA PRO A 32 13.22 -21.22 4.95
C PRO A 32 12.03 -21.99 5.53
N VAL A 33 10.94 -21.26 5.81
CA VAL A 33 9.61 -21.88 5.88
C VAL A 33 9.17 -22.11 4.43
N THR A 34 8.79 -23.34 4.08
CA THR A 34 8.40 -23.68 2.71
C THR A 34 7.04 -23.08 2.37
N ASN A 35 6.95 -22.35 1.26
CA ASN A 35 5.72 -21.86 0.66
C ASN A 35 5.82 -22.03 -0.87
N SER A 36 4.71 -22.34 -1.53
CA SER A 36 4.65 -22.58 -2.99
C SER A 36 3.91 -21.49 -3.76
N GLY A 37 3.69 -20.32 -3.15
CA GLY A 37 3.18 -19.14 -3.84
C GLY A 37 4.18 -18.58 -4.86
N PRO A 38 3.76 -17.69 -5.76
CA PRO A 38 4.66 -17.10 -6.75
C PRO A 38 5.64 -16.12 -6.10
N ASN A 39 6.70 -15.80 -6.82
CA ASN A 39 7.48 -14.60 -6.58
C ASN A 39 6.61 -13.36 -6.83
N ILE A 40 6.85 -12.29 -6.06
CA ILE A 40 6.12 -11.04 -6.16
C ILE A 40 7.12 -9.90 -6.32
N ILE A 41 7.01 -9.14 -7.41
CA ILE A 41 7.71 -7.88 -7.61
C ILE A 41 6.68 -6.76 -7.63
N PHE A 42 6.74 -5.89 -6.63
CA PHE A 42 5.90 -4.69 -6.55
C PHE A 42 6.76 -3.47 -6.88
N ILE A 43 6.62 -2.99 -8.11
CA ILE A 43 7.28 -1.80 -8.62
C ILE A 43 6.40 -0.59 -8.29
N TYR A 44 6.91 0.28 -7.44
CA TYR A 44 6.20 1.44 -6.93
C TYR A 44 6.98 2.70 -7.23
N VAL A 45 6.38 3.61 -8.01
CA VAL A 45 7.04 4.82 -8.50
C VAL A 45 6.45 6.06 -7.82
N ASP A 46 7.16 7.19 -7.87
CA ASP A 46 6.82 8.39 -7.10
C ASP A 46 6.38 9.53 -8.01
N ASP A 47 5.16 10.04 -7.81
CA ASP A 47 4.54 11.12 -8.59
C ASP A 47 4.38 10.85 -10.10
N LEU A 48 4.26 9.59 -10.53
CA LEU A 48 3.92 9.25 -11.93
C LEU A 48 2.41 9.34 -12.16
N GLY A 49 1.99 10.21 -13.08
CA GLY A 49 0.59 10.44 -13.37
C GLY A 49 -0.03 9.40 -14.31
N PHE A 50 -1.36 9.25 -14.25
CA PHE A 50 -2.14 8.35 -15.10
C PHE A 50 -1.88 8.58 -16.60
N GLY A 51 -1.68 9.85 -16.97
CA GLY A 51 -1.45 10.30 -18.33
C GLY A 51 -0.01 10.17 -18.82
N ASP A 52 0.94 9.78 -17.97
CA ASP A 52 2.35 9.66 -18.35
C ASP A 52 2.65 8.35 -19.11
N LEU A 53 1.75 7.37 -19.07
CA LEU A 53 1.94 6.07 -19.73
C LEU A 53 1.25 5.98 -21.09
N GLY A 54 1.91 5.29 -22.02
CA GLY A 54 1.43 4.98 -23.37
C GLY A 54 0.02 4.40 -23.38
N LYS A 55 -0.15 3.19 -22.84
CA LYS A 55 -1.43 2.47 -22.86
C LYS A 55 -2.58 3.17 -22.12
N PHE A 56 -2.29 3.98 -21.10
CA PHE A 56 -3.32 4.67 -20.32
C PHE A 56 -3.81 5.96 -20.98
N TRP A 57 -2.93 6.71 -21.66
CA TRP A 57 -3.31 7.98 -22.27
C TRP A 57 -2.53 8.31 -23.54
N GLN A 58 -1.20 8.30 -23.50
CA GLN A 58 -0.38 8.94 -24.54
C GLN A 58 -0.56 8.30 -25.92
N ASN A 59 -0.82 6.99 -25.99
CA ASN A 59 -1.06 6.30 -27.25
C ASN A 59 -2.43 6.62 -27.89
N GLN A 60 -3.34 7.24 -27.13
CA GLN A 60 -4.68 7.65 -27.59
C GLN A 60 -4.68 9.06 -28.18
N ILE A 61 -3.63 9.85 -27.94
CA ILE A 61 -3.47 11.21 -28.48
C ILE A 61 -3.23 11.11 -30.00
N SER A 62 -4.03 11.81 -30.79
CA SER A 62 -3.95 11.85 -32.26
C SER A 62 -2.85 12.78 -32.81
N GLY A 63 -2.24 13.60 -31.95
CA GLY A 63 -1.11 14.49 -32.27
C GLY A 63 0.23 14.01 -31.69
N ASP A 64 1.11 14.97 -31.38
CA ASP A 64 2.44 14.67 -30.83
C ASP A 64 2.34 14.06 -29.43
N ARG A 65 2.60 12.75 -29.35
CA ARG A 65 2.82 12.04 -28.09
C ARG A 65 4.04 12.63 -27.38
N LYS A 66 3.89 12.93 -26.10
CA LYS A 66 4.96 13.57 -25.33
C LYS A 66 5.75 12.60 -24.46
N MET A 67 5.17 11.43 -24.15
CA MET A 67 5.86 10.34 -23.46
C MET A 67 5.83 9.07 -24.29
N VAL A 68 6.93 8.31 -24.20
CA VAL A 68 7.15 7.04 -24.90
C VAL A 68 7.58 5.97 -23.89
N THR A 69 6.74 4.94 -23.68
CA THR A 69 6.94 3.89 -22.67
C THR A 69 6.73 2.48 -23.23
N PRO A 70 7.53 2.03 -24.21
CA PRO A 70 7.28 0.76 -24.91
C PRO A 70 7.40 -0.49 -24.03
N GLN A 71 8.24 -0.50 -23.00
CA GLN A 71 8.37 -1.66 -22.11
C GLN A 71 7.16 -1.79 -21.18
N LEU A 72 6.65 -0.67 -20.66
CA LEU A 72 5.41 -0.62 -19.88
C LEU A 72 4.20 -0.93 -20.75
N ASP A 73 4.19 -0.49 -22.01
CA ASP A 73 3.15 -0.85 -22.97
C ASP A 73 3.17 -2.37 -23.25
N ALA A 74 4.35 -2.98 -23.37
CA ALA A 74 4.50 -4.42 -23.50
C ALA A 74 4.06 -5.16 -22.23
N LEU A 75 4.45 -4.68 -21.03
CA LEU A 75 4.00 -5.21 -19.73
C LEU A 75 2.46 -5.23 -19.65
N ALA A 76 1.80 -4.16 -20.08
CA ALA A 76 0.34 -4.06 -20.12
C ALA A 76 -0.29 -5.02 -21.14
N ASN A 77 0.30 -5.18 -22.33
CA ASN A 77 -0.20 -6.12 -23.33
C ASN A 77 -0.01 -7.59 -22.88
N GLU A 78 1.05 -7.88 -22.13
CA GLU A 78 1.33 -9.21 -21.58
C GLU A 78 0.49 -9.55 -20.32
N GLY A 79 -0.28 -8.61 -19.79
CA GLY A 79 -1.06 -8.79 -18.56
C GLY A 79 -2.36 -8.00 -18.53
N ALA A 80 -2.64 -7.37 -17.39
CA ALA A 80 -3.84 -6.60 -17.11
C ALA A 80 -3.50 -5.13 -16.79
N MET A 81 -4.31 -4.21 -17.32
CA MET A 81 -4.37 -2.81 -16.88
C MET A 81 -5.54 -2.63 -15.93
N MET A 82 -5.32 -1.99 -14.78
CA MET A 82 -6.39 -1.58 -13.88
C MET A 82 -6.66 -0.08 -14.06
N THR A 83 -7.83 0.28 -14.58
CA THR A 83 -8.15 1.68 -14.94
C THR A 83 -8.90 2.44 -13.84
N HIS A 84 -9.30 1.75 -12.77
CA HIS A 84 -9.96 2.32 -11.60
C HIS A 84 -9.26 1.87 -10.30
N HIS A 85 -7.92 1.91 -10.30
CA HIS A 85 -7.10 1.69 -9.12
C HIS A 85 -6.76 3.02 -8.44
N TYR A 86 -6.89 3.09 -7.13
CA TYR A 86 -6.72 4.33 -6.35
C TYR A 86 -5.62 4.21 -5.31
N THR A 87 -4.79 5.24 -5.20
CA THR A 87 -3.98 5.43 -3.99
C THR A 87 -4.88 5.85 -2.82
N ALA A 88 -4.44 5.59 -1.59
CA ALA A 88 -5.15 5.97 -0.38
C ALA A 88 -5.06 7.47 -0.09
N ALA A 89 -3.97 8.11 -0.49
CA ALA A 89 -3.72 9.51 -0.20
C ALA A 89 -2.96 10.16 -1.36
N PRO A 90 -3.16 11.47 -1.62
CA PRO A 90 -2.58 12.13 -2.78
C PRO A 90 -1.14 12.60 -2.53
N VAL A 91 -0.42 12.00 -1.57
CA VAL A 91 0.95 12.32 -1.15
C VAL A 91 1.69 11.06 -0.67
N CYS A 92 3.00 11.02 -0.95
CA CYS A 92 3.90 9.89 -0.75
C CYS A 92 3.81 9.20 0.62
N ALA A 93 4.01 9.93 1.72
CA ALA A 93 4.09 9.34 3.07
C ALA A 93 2.82 8.59 3.49
N PRO A 94 1.62 9.21 3.50
CA PRO A 94 0.38 8.52 3.84
C PRO A 94 0.02 7.43 2.82
N ALA A 95 0.33 7.60 1.53
CA ALA A 95 0.11 6.57 0.52
C ALA A 95 0.95 5.31 0.80
N ARG A 96 2.25 5.47 1.02
CA ARG A 96 3.19 4.37 1.33
C ARG A 96 2.79 3.64 2.62
N ALA A 97 2.38 4.38 3.65
CA ALA A 97 1.93 3.78 4.91
C ALA A 97 0.68 2.92 4.69
N SER A 98 -0.33 3.47 4.00
CA SER A 98 -1.57 2.75 3.66
C SER A 98 -1.33 1.48 2.84
N LEU A 99 -0.43 1.53 1.85
CA LEU A 99 -0.03 0.35 1.07
C LEU A 99 0.59 -0.73 1.96
N LEU A 100 1.61 -0.37 2.75
CA LEU A 100 2.36 -1.33 3.57
C LEU A 100 1.53 -1.87 4.74
N GLU A 101 0.58 -1.10 5.26
CA GLU A 101 -0.36 -1.52 6.29
C GLU A 101 -1.53 -2.32 5.70
N GLY A 102 -1.87 -2.15 4.42
CA GLY A 102 -3.11 -2.71 3.87
C GLY A 102 -4.36 -2.03 4.46
N LEU A 103 -4.27 -0.71 4.69
CA LEU A 103 -5.30 0.11 5.29
C LEU A 103 -5.60 1.35 4.43
N HIS A 104 -6.85 1.79 4.40
CA HIS A 104 -7.21 3.09 3.85
C HIS A 104 -6.99 4.22 4.89
N GLN A 105 -7.12 5.49 4.49
CA GLN A 105 -6.80 6.63 5.37
C GLN A 105 -7.66 6.75 6.64
N GLY A 106 -8.84 6.11 6.69
CA GLY A 106 -9.66 6.04 7.90
C GLY A 106 -9.02 5.24 9.03
N HIS A 107 -8.02 4.42 8.72
CA HIS A 107 -7.37 3.48 9.62
C HIS A 107 -5.85 3.60 9.67
N SER A 108 -5.22 3.98 8.54
CA SER A 108 -3.77 4.20 8.39
C SER A 108 -3.17 5.00 9.54
N SER A 109 -1.93 4.66 9.93
CA SER A 109 -1.21 5.35 11.01
C SER A 109 -0.66 6.72 10.58
N VAL A 110 -0.38 6.88 9.29
CA VAL A 110 0.10 8.13 8.66
C VAL A 110 -1.00 8.63 7.72
N ARG A 111 -1.50 9.86 7.96
CA ARG A 111 -2.72 10.36 7.30
C ARG A 111 -2.57 11.70 6.57
N ASP A 112 -1.57 12.51 6.91
CA ASP A 112 -1.31 13.80 6.27
C ASP A 112 0.21 13.97 6.01
N ASN A 113 0.71 15.20 6.13
CA ASN A 113 2.11 15.59 5.98
C ASN A 113 2.99 15.19 7.17
N GLN A 114 2.67 14.09 7.83
CA GLN A 114 3.50 13.48 8.87
C GLN A 114 4.70 12.77 8.20
N PHE A 115 5.43 13.50 7.36
CA PHE A 115 6.58 12.98 6.63
C PHE A 115 7.57 12.36 7.61
N ASP A 116 8.05 11.18 7.23
CA ASP A 116 8.99 10.39 8.01
C ASP A 116 8.47 10.00 9.40
N ALA A 117 7.15 10.10 9.66
CA ALA A 117 6.60 9.43 10.82
C ALA A 117 6.89 7.93 10.74
N PRO A 118 7.25 7.29 11.86
CA PRO A 118 7.52 5.87 11.87
C PRO A 118 6.25 5.12 11.47
N LEU A 119 6.38 4.17 10.54
CA LEU A 119 5.31 3.21 10.28
C LEU A 119 4.98 2.50 11.59
N LYS A 120 3.70 2.45 11.95
CA LYS A 120 3.27 1.81 13.19
C LYS A 120 3.71 0.34 13.20
N GLU A 121 4.11 -0.15 14.36
CA GLU A 121 4.36 -1.58 14.53
C GLU A 121 3.05 -2.36 14.38
N GLY A 122 3.09 -3.46 13.61
CA GLY A 122 1.92 -4.25 13.29
C GLY A 122 2.22 -5.27 12.20
N LEU A 123 1.18 -6.00 11.77
CA LEU A 123 1.25 -6.94 10.66
C LEU A 123 1.25 -6.19 9.33
N THR A 124 2.41 -5.65 8.95
CA THR A 124 2.62 -5.04 7.63
C THR A 124 2.64 -6.11 6.54
N MET A 125 2.39 -5.72 5.29
CA MET A 125 2.49 -6.58 4.11
C MET A 125 3.81 -7.39 4.04
N PRO A 126 5.01 -6.79 4.15
CA PRO A 126 6.25 -7.56 4.20
C PRO A 126 6.37 -8.47 5.42
N GLU A 127 5.86 -8.07 6.60
CA GLU A 127 5.88 -8.93 7.80
C GLU A 127 4.97 -10.15 7.59
N MET A 128 3.79 -9.96 7.00
CA MET A 128 2.86 -11.02 6.62
C MET A 128 3.51 -11.99 5.63
N LEU A 129 4.10 -11.50 4.54
CA LEU A 129 4.75 -12.34 3.53
C LEU A 129 5.92 -13.11 4.11
N LYS A 130 6.74 -12.46 4.94
CA LYS A 130 7.85 -13.10 5.65
C LYS A 130 7.38 -14.24 6.55
N ARG A 131 6.31 -14.04 7.33
CA ARG A 131 5.70 -15.10 8.14
C ARG A 131 5.10 -16.21 7.29
N ALA A 132 4.60 -15.89 6.10
CA ALA A 132 4.14 -16.85 5.12
C ALA A 132 5.28 -17.64 4.44
N GLY A 133 6.55 -17.31 4.70
CA GLY A 133 7.72 -18.03 4.19
C GLY A 133 8.46 -17.33 3.05
N TYR A 134 8.05 -16.12 2.67
CA TYR A 134 8.71 -15.35 1.62
C TYR A 134 10.03 -14.76 2.11
N ARG A 135 10.99 -14.66 1.19
CA ARG A 135 12.17 -13.82 1.38
C ARG A 135 11.85 -12.39 0.95
N THR A 136 12.05 -11.40 1.83
CA THR A 136 11.58 -10.02 1.60
C THR A 136 12.74 -9.02 1.42
N LEU A 137 12.70 -8.25 0.33
CA LEU A 137 13.65 -7.17 0.04
C LEU A 137 12.90 -5.87 -0.27
N HIS A 138 13.38 -4.77 0.30
CA HIS A 138 13.00 -3.41 -0.10
C HIS A 138 14.18 -2.71 -0.74
N VAL A 139 14.03 -2.30 -2.01
CA VAL A 139 14.97 -1.44 -2.71
C VAL A 139 14.31 -0.09 -3.00
N GLY A 140 14.98 1.01 -2.67
CA GLY A 140 14.54 2.36 -3.01
C GLY A 140 14.03 3.19 -1.84
N LYS A 141 13.03 4.04 -2.10
CA LYS A 141 12.52 5.05 -1.16
C LYS A 141 11.62 4.41 -0.09
N ALA A 142 12.00 4.55 1.18
CA ALA A 142 11.20 4.14 2.33
C ALA A 142 10.32 5.27 2.88
N GLY A 143 10.92 6.32 3.45
CA GLY A 143 10.20 7.50 3.94
C GLY A 143 9.36 7.30 5.20
N LEU A 144 9.47 6.14 5.87
CA LEU A 144 8.63 5.77 7.01
C LEU A 144 9.43 5.20 8.18
N ALA A 145 10.75 5.44 8.19
CA ALA A 145 11.66 4.80 9.15
C ALA A 145 11.59 5.41 10.57
N GLY A 146 11.10 6.64 10.70
CA GLY A 146 11.06 7.39 11.96
C GLY A 146 11.43 8.85 11.75
N ARG A 147 11.01 9.72 12.67
CA ARG A 147 11.20 11.17 12.49
C ARG A 147 12.69 11.53 12.58
N ARG A 148 13.12 12.39 11.67
CA ARG A 148 14.45 12.98 11.71
C ARG A 148 14.59 13.90 12.93
N GLY A 149 15.63 13.68 13.74
CA GLY A 149 16.01 14.57 14.84
C GLY A 149 16.87 15.76 14.36
N ALA A 150 17.37 16.57 15.30
CA ALA A 150 18.30 17.67 14.99
C ALA A 150 19.63 17.17 14.38
N SER A 151 20.03 15.94 14.72
CA SER A 151 21.06 15.15 14.04
C SER A 151 20.40 13.96 13.33
N GLU A 152 20.96 13.54 12.20
CA GLU A 152 20.55 12.28 11.56
C GLU A 152 20.86 11.13 12.53
N PRO A 153 19.87 10.35 12.99
CA PRO A 153 20.09 9.26 13.94
C PRO A 153 20.94 8.15 13.31
N ASP A 154 21.48 7.25 14.12
CA ASP A 154 22.00 5.97 13.64
C ASP A 154 20.84 5.15 13.02
N PRO A 155 20.97 4.58 11.80
CA PRO A 155 19.92 3.75 11.20
C PRO A 155 19.41 2.64 12.12
N LYS A 156 20.26 2.12 13.01
CA LYS A 156 19.91 1.06 13.98
C LYS A 156 18.91 1.53 15.05
N THR A 157 18.86 2.82 15.35
CA THR A 157 17.97 3.37 16.40
C THR A 157 16.60 3.76 15.86
N LEU A 158 16.43 3.83 14.55
CA LEU A 158 15.15 4.13 13.91
C LEU A 158 14.08 3.09 14.26
N GLU A 159 12.96 3.55 14.80
CA GLU A 159 11.86 2.70 15.31
C GLU A 159 11.26 1.81 14.21
N ALA A 160 11.10 2.37 13.02
CA ALA A 160 10.41 1.75 11.90
C ALA A 160 11.33 1.52 10.69
N HIS A 161 12.64 1.37 10.93
CA HIS A 161 13.58 0.94 9.89
C HIS A 161 12.99 -0.26 9.12
N PRO A 162 13.10 -0.36 7.78
CA PRO A 162 12.48 -1.43 6.99
C PRO A 162 12.75 -2.84 7.52
N LEU A 163 13.97 -3.09 8.02
CA LEU A 163 14.37 -4.35 8.66
C LEU A 163 13.60 -4.70 9.96
N LYS A 164 12.97 -3.71 10.59
CA LYS A 164 12.08 -3.83 11.77
C LYS A 164 10.59 -3.82 11.38
N ARG A 165 10.28 -3.82 10.09
CA ARG A 165 8.92 -3.79 9.54
C ARG A 165 8.69 -4.88 8.51
N GLY A 166 9.33 -6.04 8.70
CA GLY A 166 9.09 -7.25 7.91
C GLY A 166 10.05 -7.50 6.75
N PHE A 167 10.87 -6.52 6.37
CA PHE A 167 11.91 -6.77 5.36
C PHE A 167 13.10 -7.52 5.96
N ASP A 168 13.63 -8.50 5.24
CA ASP A 168 14.88 -9.16 5.62
C ASP A 168 16.11 -8.39 5.14
N GLN A 169 15.96 -7.63 4.06
CA GLN A 169 17.00 -6.81 3.46
C GLN A 169 16.46 -5.46 3.01
N PHE A 170 17.31 -4.43 3.09
CA PHE A 170 17.00 -3.08 2.64
C PHE A 170 18.17 -2.47 1.88
N TYR A 171 17.89 -1.73 0.80
CA TYR A 171 18.87 -0.92 0.07
C TYR A 171 18.21 0.34 -0.48
N GLY A 172 18.51 1.52 0.05
CA GLY A 172 17.96 2.77 -0.48
C GLY A 172 17.85 3.92 0.52
N TYR A 173 16.91 4.84 0.26
CA TYR A 173 16.69 6.05 1.05
C TYR A 173 15.75 5.79 2.22
N LEU A 174 16.13 6.20 3.43
CA LEU A 174 15.26 6.04 4.61
C LEU A 174 14.26 7.18 4.81
N TYR A 175 14.56 8.41 4.34
CA TYR A 175 13.65 9.55 4.47
C TYR A 175 13.19 10.13 3.12
N HIS A 176 12.11 10.90 3.17
CA HIS A 176 11.51 11.51 1.98
C HIS A 176 12.42 12.52 1.31
N ILE A 177 13.10 13.36 2.10
CA ILE A 177 13.89 14.49 1.56
C ILE A 177 15.03 14.05 0.64
N GLN A 178 15.63 12.87 0.89
CA GLN A 178 16.67 12.32 0.01
C GLN A 178 16.08 11.66 -1.23
N GLY A 179 14.91 11.05 -1.11
CA GLY A 179 14.14 10.59 -2.27
C GLY A 179 13.51 11.72 -3.09
N HIS A 180 14.01 12.96 -2.97
CA HIS A 180 13.78 14.08 -3.90
C HIS A 180 15.01 14.33 -4.78
N GLU A 181 16.09 13.56 -4.60
CA GLU A 181 17.33 13.62 -5.38
C GLU A 181 17.60 12.24 -6.00
N HIS A 182 18.02 12.23 -7.27
CA HIS A 182 18.24 10.98 -8.02
C HIS A 182 19.71 10.52 -8.00
N TYR A 183 20.51 11.11 -7.12
CA TYR A 183 21.91 10.77 -6.88
C TYR A 183 22.15 10.75 -5.37
N PRO A 184 22.51 9.61 -4.76
CA PRO A 184 22.59 9.48 -3.30
C PRO A 184 23.51 10.50 -2.63
N GLN A 185 24.61 10.87 -3.30
CA GLN A 185 25.49 11.96 -2.89
C GLN A 185 25.39 13.12 -3.90
N ASN A 186 24.79 14.23 -3.49
CA ASN A 186 24.58 15.39 -4.37
C ASN A 186 25.56 16.57 -4.18
N GLY A 187 26.65 16.43 -3.42
CA GLY A 187 27.74 17.43 -3.33
C GLY A 187 27.38 18.83 -2.77
N THR A 188 26.11 19.21 -2.75
CA THR A 188 25.59 20.52 -2.31
C THR A 188 25.03 20.48 -0.90
N THR A 189 24.78 19.30 -0.33
CA THR A 189 24.43 19.14 1.09
C THR A 189 24.93 17.81 1.69
N PRO A 190 26.21 17.73 2.12
CA PRO A 190 26.73 16.55 2.84
C PRO A 190 25.93 16.18 4.09
N GLN A 191 25.21 17.15 4.69
CA GLN A 191 24.44 16.99 5.93
C GLN A 191 23.05 16.34 5.74
N ARG A 192 22.73 15.85 4.53
CA ARG A 192 21.40 15.30 4.22
C ARG A 192 21.41 13.95 3.52
N ALA A 193 22.53 13.43 3.03
CA ALA A 193 22.55 12.15 2.34
C ALA A 193 22.35 10.98 3.32
N TYR A 194 21.28 10.21 3.15
CA TYR A 194 20.91 9.12 4.06
C TYR A 194 20.39 7.93 3.27
N PHE A 195 21.37 7.20 2.73
CA PHE A 195 21.22 6.07 1.83
C PHE A 195 21.97 4.88 2.44
N THR A 196 21.28 3.75 2.63
CA THR A 196 21.84 2.63 3.39
C THR A 196 21.69 1.29 2.68
N ASN A 197 22.60 0.37 3.00
CA ASN A 197 22.47 -1.06 2.76
C ASN A 197 22.29 -1.75 4.11
N GLY A 198 21.07 -2.17 4.42
CA GLY A 198 20.69 -2.51 5.79
C GLY A 198 20.89 -1.30 6.71
N TYR A 199 21.72 -1.44 7.74
CA TYR A 199 22.05 -0.35 8.65
C TYR A 199 23.30 0.45 8.26
N ASP A 200 24.02 0.01 7.23
CA ASP A 200 25.31 0.61 6.86
C ASP A 200 25.09 1.75 5.87
N MET A 201 25.67 2.92 6.15
CA MET A 201 25.60 4.08 5.26
C MET A 201 26.45 3.82 4.01
N ILE A 202 25.87 4.07 2.83
CA ILE A 202 26.52 3.86 1.53
C ILE A 202 26.56 5.20 0.79
N LEU A 203 27.47 6.08 1.19
CA LEU A 203 27.64 7.38 0.54
C LEU A 203 28.91 7.47 -0.29
N GLU A 204 29.95 6.75 0.08
CA GLU A 204 31.23 6.76 -0.63
C GLU A 204 31.07 6.27 -2.08
N ASP A 205 31.65 7.02 -3.01
CA ASP A 205 31.67 6.74 -4.45
C ASP A 205 30.26 6.65 -5.09
N THR A 206 29.30 7.44 -4.61
CA THR A 206 27.92 7.45 -5.14
C THR A 206 27.58 8.71 -5.95
N GLU A 207 28.53 9.61 -6.21
CA GLU A 207 28.29 10.91 -6.86
C GLU A 207 27.77 10.79 -8.30
N LEU A 208 28.12 9.70 -8.99
CA LEU A 208 27.70 9.41 -10.37
C LEU A 208 26.66 8.28 -10.43
N THR A 209 26.23 7.77 -9.28
CA THR A 209 25.28 6.66 -9.18
C THR A 209 23.86 7.19 -9.27
N TYR A 210 23.22 7.00 -10.42
CA TYR A 210 21.82 7.37 -10.61
C TYR A 210 20.89 6.38 -9.88
N SER A 211 19.92 6.89 -9.11
CA SER A 211 19.08 6.08 -8.19
C SER A 211 18.29 4.99 -8.93
N THR A 212 17.61 5.35 -10.02
CA THR A 212 16.88 4.38 -10.87
C THR A 212 17.80 3.26 -11.37
N ASP A 213 19.03 3.60 -11.73
CA ASP A 213 19.98 2.63 -12.27
C ASP A 213 20.45 1.66 -11.20
N VAL A 214 20.89 2.18 -10.06
CA VAL A 214 21.44 1.36 -8.97
C VAL A 214 20.36 0.50 -8.29
N PHE A 215 19.13 1.00 -8.17
CA PHE A 215 18.00 0.22 -7.65
C PHE A 215 17.68 -0.97 -8.55
N THR A 216 17.72 -0.77 -9.87
CA THR A 216 17.50 -1.84 -10.84
C THR A 216 18.66 -2.85 -10.81
N ALA A 217 19.90 -2.38 -10.87
CA ALA A 217 21.09 -3.23 -10.80
C ALA A 217 21.13 -4.07 -9.51
N LYS A 218 20.82 -3.45 -8.36
CA LYS A 218 20.76 -4.14 -7.06
C LYS A 218 19.67 -5.21 -7.03
N SER A 219 18.49 -4.89 -7.57
CA SER A 219 17.37 -5.83 -7.65
C SER A 219 17.71 -7.02 -8.54
N LYS A 220 18.30 -6.78 -9.72
CA LYS A 220 18.74 -7.84 -10.63
C LYS A 220 19.78 -8.76 -9.99
N GLN A 221 20.81 -8.18 -9.38
CA GLN A 221 21.83 -8.95 -8.64
C GLN A 221 21.17 -9.85 -7.59
N TRP A 222 20.27 -9.29 -6.79
CA TRP A 222 19.62 -10.01 -5.72
C TRP A 222 18.72 -11.15 -6.19
N ILE A 223 17.95 -10.95 -7.27
CA ILE A 223 17.12 -12.00 -7.88
C ILE A 223 18.00 -13.16 -8.35
N VAL A 224 19.14 -12.87 -9.00
CA VAL A 224 20.09 -13.91 -9.45
C VAL A 224 20.68 -14.69 -8.27
N GLU A 225 21.09 -13.99 -7.20
CA GLU A 225 21.60 -14.62 -5.97
C GLU A 225 20.53 -15.48 -5.29
N HIS A 226 19.31 -14.97 -5.21
CA HIS A 226 18.17 -15.67 -4.65
C HIS A 226 17.90 -16.96 -5.44
N GLU A 227 17.74 -16.88 -6.76
CA GLU A 227 17.48 -18.03 -7.62
C GLU A 227 18.60 -19.08 -7.54
N SER A 228 19.85 -18.63 -7.43
CA SER A 228 21.00 -19.53 -7.32
C SER A 228 21.09 -20.24 -5.97
N SER A 229 20.61 -19.61 -4.89
CA SER A 229 20.80 -20.09 -3.52
C SER A 229 19.55 -20.70 -2.89
N ARG A 230 18.36 -20.27 -3.30
CA ARG A 230 17.07 -20.61 -2.70
C ARG A 230 15.93 -20.68 -3.75
N PRO A 231 16.08 -21.43 -4.86
CA PRO A 231 15.08 -21.46 -5.94
C PRO A 231 13.69 -21.97 -5.52
N ASN A 232 13.60 -22.73 -4.42
CA ASN A 232 12.32 -23.27 -3.92
C ASN A 232 11.63 -22.37 -2.88
N GLN A 233 12.21 -21.21 -2.53
CA GLN A 233 11.59 -20.25 -1.62
C GLN A 233 11.05 -19.09 -2.46
N PRO A 234 9.80 -18.64 -2.32
CA PRO A 234 9.34 -17.47 -3.05
C PRO A 234 9.90 -16.19 -2.44
N PHE A 235 10.03 -15.15 -3.27
CA PHE A 235 10.46 -13.84 -2.81
C PHE A 235 9.42 -12.73 -3.00
N PHE A 236 9.54 -11.70 -2.17
CA PHE A 236 8.86 -10.42 -2.31
C PHE A 236 9.88 -9.30 -2.45
N LEU A 237 9.89 -8.66 -3.62
CA LEU A 237 10.68 -7.47 -3.91
C LEU A 237 9.75 -6.25 -3.95
N TYR A 238 9.88 -5.36 -2.97
CA TYR A 238 9.32 -4.02 -3.01
C TYR A 238 10.34 -3.07 -3.62
N LEU A 239 10.16 -2.73 -4.90
CA LEU A 239 11.05 -1.87 -5.67
C LEU A 239 10.42 -0.48 -5.79
N ALA A 240 10.77 0.38 -4.84
CA ALA A 240 10.18 1.69 -4.64
C ALA A 240 11.06 2.79 -5.27
N TYR A 241 10.92 3.02 -6.57
CA TYR A 241 11.63 4.10 -7.25
C TYR A 241 11.19 5.48 -6.72
N ASP A 242 12.16 6.38 -6.63
CA ASP A 242 11.98 7.82 -6.42
C ASP A 242 11.73 8.57 -7.74
N ALA A 243 12.01 7.98 -8.90
CA ALA A 243 11.61 8.52 -10.19
C ALA A 243 10.08 8.35 -10.45
N PRO A 244 9.43 9.29 -11.18
CA PRO A 244 9.99 10.51 -11.76
C PRO A 244 9.84 11.78 -10.88
N HIS A 245 9.83 11.66 -9.54
CA HIS A 245 9.73 12.79 -8.60
C HIS A 245 10.73 13.92 -8.91
N ALA A 246 10.53 15.04 -8.23
CA ALA A 246 11.17 16.33 -8.43
C ALA A 246 12.72 16.33 -8.48
N ALA A 247 13.30 17.54 -8.61
CA ALA A 247 14.68 17.82 -9.02
C ALA A 247 14.99 17.59 -10.50
N LEU A 248 14.29 16.65 -11.15
CA LEU A 248 14.42 16.32 -12.56
C LEU A 248 15.89 16.07 -12.98
N GLN A 249 16.61 15.36 -12.13
CA GLN A 249 17.97 14.93 -12.40
C GLN A 249 17.95 13.74 -13.37
N VAL A 250 18.87 13.76 -14.34
CA VAL A 250 18.96 12.77 -15.42
C VAL A 250 20.26 12.00 -15.33
N PRO A 251 20.32 10.75 -15.80
CA PRO A 251 21.50 9.92 -15.67
C PRO A 251 22.72 10.53 -16.38
N THR A 252 23.88 9.93 -16.12
CA THR A 252 25.15 10.41 -16.66
C THR A 252 25.38 10.02 -18.13
N GLN A 253 24.66 9.00 -18.62
CA GLN A 253 24.87 8.40 -19.94
C GLN A 253 23.67 7.57 -20.42
N GLU A 254 23.76 7.06 -21.65
CA GLU A 254 22.78 6.19 -22.30
C GLU A 254 22.48 4.91 -21.48
N TYR A 255 21.30 4.33 -21.69
CA TYR A 255 20.94 3.05 -21.06
C TYR A 255 21.77 1.93 -21.70
N PRO A 256 22.44 1.06 -20.93
CA PRO A 256 23.26 0.01 -21.52
C PRO A 256 22.43 -0.91 -22.42
N LYS A 257 22.99 -1.32 -23.56
CA LYS A 257 22.28 -2.15 -24.54
C LYS A 257 21.89 -3.51 -23.96
N GLY A 258 20.81 -4.08 -24.50
CA GLY A 258 20.28 -5.38 -24.07
C GLY A 258 19.48 -5.29 -22.77
N GLY A 259 19.49 -6.38 -22.01
CA GLY A 259 18.86 -6.47 -20.70
C GLY A 259 19.12 -7.84 -20.08
N GLY A 260 18.43 -8.15 -18.99
CA GLY A 260 18.47 -9.44 -18.33
C GLY A 260 19.81 -9.77 -17.70
N LEU A 261 20.23 -11.04 -17.79
CA LEU A 261 21.44 -11.54 -17.11
C LEU A 261 22.72 -10.85 -17.59
N ASN A 262 22.84 -10.63 -18.89
CA ASN A 262 24.12 -10.28 -19.52
C ASN A 262 24.18 -8.86 -20.10
N GLY A 263 23.04 -8.14 -20.13
CA GLY A 263 22.94 -6.78 -20.67
C GLY A 263 22.28 -5.82 -19.70
N GLY A 264 22.00 -4.61 -20.17
CA GLY A 264 21.34 -3.58 -19.34
C GLY A 264 22.17 -3.17 -18.12
N LEU A 265 21.48 -2.84 -17.03
CA LEU A 265 22.10 -2.37 -15.80
C LEU A 265 22.71 -3.54 -15.03
N GLN A 266 23.95 -3.36 -14.55
CA GLN A 266 24.71 -4.40 -13.88
C GLN A 266 25.29 -3.87 -12.57
N TRP A 267 25.17 -4.67 -11.51
CA TRP A 267 25.79 -4.38 -10.23
C TRP A 267 27.28 -4.67 -10.31
N THR A 268 28.11 -3.69 -9.98
CA THR A 268 29.57 -3.75 -10.17
C THR A 268 30.35 -3.76 -8.85
N GLY A 269 29.68 -3.51 -7.72
CA GLY A 269 30.31 -3.38 -6.40
C GLY A 269 31.15 -2.10 -6.26
N GLN A 270 31.63 -1.83 -5.04
CA GLN A 270 32.29 -0.57 -4.70
C GLN A 270 33.68 -0.41 -5.34
N THR A 271 34.45 -1.49 -5.48
CA THR A 271 35.86 -1.43 -5.95
C THR A 271 36.01 -1.36 -7.48
N SER A 272 34.89 -1.27 -8.21
CA SER A 272 34.88 -1.17 -9.67
C SER A 272 35.24 0.25 -10.14
N PRO A 273 35.83 0.44 -11.34
CA PRO A 273 35.96 1.76 -11.97
C PRO A 273 34.63 2.50 -12.19
N THR A 274 33.52 1.76 -12.18
CA THR A 274 32.15 2.29 -12.10
C THR A 274 31.52 1.74 -10.82
N PRO A 275 31.69 2.39 -9.67
CA PRO A 275 31.22 1.88 -8.38
C PRO A 275 29.71 1.66 -8.38
N TRP A 276 29.27 0.57 -7.75
CA TRP A 276 27.87 0.17 -7.52
C TRP A 276 27.09 -0.24 -8.77
N VAL A 277 27.13 0.55 -9.85
CA VAL A 277 26.44 0.26 -11.11
C VAL A 277 27.33 0.59 -12.32
N ASN A 278 27.22 -0.19 -13.39
CA ASN A 278 27.99 -0.01 -14.63
C ASN A 278 27.78 1.33 -15.36
N THR A 279 26.80 2.13 -14.93
CA THR A 279 26.53 3.47 -15.45
C THR A 279 27.09 4.60 -14.59
N ALA A 280 27.73 4.30 -13.45
CA ALA A 280 28.34 5.29 -12.56
C ALA A 280 29.68 5.84 -13.13
N SER A 281 29.59 6.52 -14.28
CA SER A 281 30.70 7.20 -14.96
C SER A 281 30.16 8.35 -15.81
N GLY A 282 31.05 9.17 -16.38
CA GLY A 282 30.67 10.29 -17.23
C GLY A 282 30.34 11.55 -16.43
N LYS A 283 29.41 12.37 -16.95
CA LYS A 283 29.05 13.66 -16.34
C LYS A 283 27.64 13.59 -15.77
N LYS A 284 27.49 13.96 -14.50
CA LYS A 284 26.18 14.11 -13.84
C LYS A 284 25.22 15.00 -14.63
N ASP A 285 23.92 14.66 -14.62
CA ASP A 285 22.84 15.49 -15.19
C ASP A 285 23.03 15.84 -16.68
N SER A 286 23.56 14.90 -17.46
CA SER A 286 23.99 15.17 -18.84
C SER A 286 23.32 14.35 -19.94
N TYR A 287 22.60 13.27 -19.61
CA TYR A 287 21.94 12.44 -20.62
C TYR A 287 20.44 12.74 -20.76
N ILE A 288 20.06 13.30 -21.91
CA ILE A 288 18.68 13.40 -22.38
C ILE A 288 18.45 12.30 -23.40
N HIS A 289 17.31 11.60 -23.30
CA HIS A 289 17.02 10.51 -24.22
C HIS A 289 16.82 11.04 -25.66
N PRO A 290 17.32 10.34 -26.71
CA PRO A 290 17.21 10.79 -28.10
C PRO A 290 15.78 11.07 -28.60
N ASP A 291 14.77 10.43 -28.00
CA ASP A 291 13.35 10.72 -28.27
C ASP A 291 12.97 12.19 -27.98
N TYR A 292 13.72 12.87 -27.09
CA TYR A 292 13.41 14.19 -26.55
C TYR A 292 14.51 15.24 -26.77
N ASP A 293 15.75 14.83 -27.02
CA ASP A 293 16.92 15.71 -27.12
C ASP A 293 16.72 16.85 -28.15
N ASN A 294 16.21 16.49 -29.33
CA ASN A 294 15.97 17.42 -30.44
C ASN A 294 14.59 18.12 -30.39
N LYS A 295 13.79 17.93 -29.33
CA LYS A 295 12.48 18.59 -29.21
C LYS A 295 12.65 20.06 -28.85
N ASP A 296 11.77 20.91 -29.36
CA ASP A 296 11.66 22.32 -28.95
C ASP A 296 10.87 22.45 -27.65
N TRP A 297 11.36 21.80 -26.59
CA TRP A 297 10.78 21.77 -25.25
C TRP A 297 11.71 22.43 -24.25
N SER A 298 11.18 22.81 -23.08
CA SER A 298 12.03 23.29 -22.00
C SER A 298 12.99 22.20 -21.51
N GLU A 299 14.11 22.59 -20.91
CA GLU A 299 15.08 21.64 -20.34
C GLU A 299 14.42 20.74 -19.28
N GLY A 300 13.55 21.29 -18.43
CA GLY A 300 12.80 20.52 -17.44
C GLY A 300 11.90 19.46 -18.07
N ASP A 301 11.20 19.82 -19.14
CA ASP A 301 10.32 18.87 -19.85
C ASP A 301 11.12 17.72 -20.47
N LYS A 302 12.24 18.01 -21.14
CA LYS A 302 13.13 16.98 -21.70
C LYS A 302 13.67 16.03 -20.62
N ARG A 303 14.02 16.58 -19.46
CA ARG A 303 14.51 15.80 -18.31
C ARG A 303 13.44 14.87 -17.77
N HIS A 304 12.25 15.40 -17.47
CA HIS A 304 11.15 14.61 -16.94
C HIS A 304 10.77 13.45 -17.88
N ALA A 305 10.63 13.71 -19.19
CA ALA A 305 10.35 12.68 -20.17
C ALA A 305 11.48 11.62 -20.27
N SER A 306 12.74 12.05 -20.16
CA SER A 306 13.90 11.15 -20.15
C SER A 306 13.95 10.25 -18.92
N MET A 307 13.54 10.74 -17.75
CA MET A 307 13.46 9.95 -16.52
C MET A 307 12.41 8.84 -16.63
N ILE A 308 11.22 9.16 -17.14
CA ILE A 308 10.16 8.16 -17.39
C ILE A 308 10.62 7.12 -18.42
N ARG A 309 11.33 7.55 -19.46
CA ARG A 309 11.92 6.63 -20.45
C ARG A 309 12.99 5.73 -19.84
N ARG A 310 13.81 6.24 -18.92
CA ARG A 310 14.81 5.48 -18.16
C ARG A 310 14.16 4.43 -17.27
N LEU A 311 13.10 4.80 -16.56
CA LEU A 311 12.28 3.90 -15.75
C LEU A 311 11.64 2.80 -16.61
N ASP A 312 11.11 3.14 -17.78
CA ASP A 312 10.59 2.16 -18.75
C ASP A 312 11.67 1.12 -19.13
N ASN A 313 12.89 1.57 -19.44
CA ASN A 313 14.00 0.65 -19.73
C ASN A 313 14.33 -0.26 -18.54
N ALA A 314 14.38 0.28 -17.32
CA ALA A 314 14.63 -0.48 -16.10
C ALA A 314 13.60 -1.60 -15.87
N VAL A 315 12.32 -1.33 -16.10
CA VAL A 315 11.27 -2.35 -16.01
C VAL A 315 11.46 -3.44 -17.07
N GLY A 316 11.76 -3.06 -18.31
CA GLY A 316 12.07 -4.01 -19.38
C GLY A 316 13.26 -4.92 -19.06
N ASP A 317 14.30 -4.36 -18.43
CA ASP A 317 15.51 -5.07 -18.02
C ASP A 317 15.22 -6.16 -16.96
N ILE A 318 14.36 -5.86 -15.97
CA ILE A 318 13.89 -6.85 -14.99
C ILE A 318 13.05 -7.93 -15.65
N ILE A 319 12.13 -7.59 -16.55
CA ILE A 319 11.30 -8.60 -17.25
C ILE A 319 12.19 -9.55 -18.06
N GLN A 320 13.20 -9.02 -18.76
CA GLN A 320 14.15 -9.83 -19.50
C GLN A 320 14.95 -10.74 -18.56
N LEU A 321 15.34 -10.27 -17.38
CA LEU A 321 16.03 -11.10 -16.38
C LEU A 321 15.19 -12.30 -15.96
N LEU A 322 13.89 -12.10 -15.67
CA LEU A 322 13.00 -13.19 -15.28
C LEU A 322 12.86 -14.24 -16.39
N LYS A 323 12.79 -13.79 -17.65
CA LYS A 323 12.75 -14.66 -18.83
C LYS A 323 14.05 -15.46 -18.97
N ASP A 324 15.20 -14.81 -18.80
CA ASP A 324 16.52 -15.46 -18.86
C ASP A 324 16.70 -16.53 -17.76
N LEU A 325 16.20 -16.24 -16.55
CA LEU A 325 16.20 -17.15 -15.40
C LEU A 325 15.10 -18.21 -15.47
N LYS A 326 14.13 -18.07 -16.38
CA LYS A 326 12.96 -18.96 -16.55
C LYS A 326 12.04 -19.02 -15.33
N ILE A 327 11.92 -17.91 -14.61
CA ILE A 327 11.02 -17.74 -13.46
C ILE A 327 9.89 -16.74 -13.76
N ASP A 328 9.73 -16.30 -15.01
CA ASP A 328 8.77 -15.28 -15.37
C ASP A 328 7.31 -15.76 -15.31
N GLU A 329 7.05 -17.05 -15.55
CA GLU A 329 5.74 -17.68 -15.34
C GLU A 329 5.41 -17.94 -13.86
N GLU A 330 6.39 -17.82 -12.97
CA GLU A 330 6.25 -17.99 -11.51
C GLU A 330 6.29 -16.65 -10.75
N THR A 331 6.27 -15.53 -11.48
CA THR A 331 6.44 -14.20 -10.90
C THR A 331 5.27 -13.28 -11.27
N LEU A 332 4.58 -12.77 -10.26
CA LEU A 332 3.68 -11.63 -10.40
C LEU A 332 4.49 -10.33 -10.37
N ILE A 333 4.32 -9.49 -11.40
CA ILE A 333 4.77 -8.10 -11.40
C ILE A 333 3.56 -7.20 -11.26
N VAL A 334 3.59 -6.28 -10.28
CA VAL A 334 2.67 -5.14 -10.18
C VAL A 334 3.48 -3.87 -10.38
N PHE A 335 3.04 -3.00 -11.29
CA PHE A 335 3.59 -1.65 -11.49
C PHE A 335 2.51 -0.63 -11.16
N THR A 336 2.80 0.34 -10.29
CA THR A 336 1.88 1.45 -9.98
C THR A 336 2.62 2.65 -9.39
N SER A 337 1.93 3.80 -9.31
CA SER A 337 2.41 5.03 -8.67
C SER A 337 1.79 5.24 -7.29
N ASP A 338 2.44 6.05 -6.44
CA ASP A 338 1.94 6.39 -5.09
C ASP A 338 0.91 7.52 -5.05
N ASN A 339 0.92 8.40 -6.05
CA ASN A 339 -0.01 9.52 -6.22
C ASN A 339 0.13 10.13 -7.64
N GLY A 340 -0.71 11.14 -7.90
CA GLY A 340 -0.75 11.84 -9.19
C GLY A 340 0.50 12.71 -9.46
N PRO A 341 0.58 13.33 -10.64
CA PRO A 341 1.76 14.07 -11.07
C PRO A 341 2.04 15.27 -10.18
N HIS A 342 3.29 15.74 -10.14
CA HIS A 342 3.69 16.88 -9.32
C HIS A 342 4.02 18.10 -10.18
N ASN A 343 3.99 19.28 -9.55
CA ASN A 343 4.50 20.53 -10.13
C ASN A 343 5.38 21.21 -9.08
N GLU A 344 6.47 20.53 -8.75
CA GLU A 344 7.39 20.92 -7.69
C GLU A 344 8.82 20.82 -8.21
N ALA A 345 9.65 21.82 -7.91
CA ALA A 345 11.05 21.80 -8.32
C ALA A 345 11.88 20.79 -7.50
N GLY A 346 11.44 20.44 -6.29
CA GLY A 346 12.16 19.51 -5.40
C GLY A 346 13.22 20.20 -4.54
N SER A 347 13.84 19.44 -3.63
CA SER A 347 14.94 19.98 -2.81
C SER A 347 16.20 20.06 -3.65
N GLY A 348 16.77 21.25 -3.83
CA GLY A 348 17.98 21.43 -4.64
C GLY A 348 17.78 21.34 -6.16
N GLY A 349 16.54 21.15 -6.62
CA GLY A 349 16.19 21.07 -8.04
C GLY A 349 16.02 22.43 -8.71
N GLN A 350 16.41 22.52 -9.98
CA GLN A 350 16.22 23.72 -10.80
C GLN A 350 14.93 23.70 -11.63
N PHE A 351 14.36 22.52 -11.84
CA PHE A 351 13.24 22.30 -12.76
C PHE A 351 12.09 21.59 -12.05
N ALA A 352 10.87 21.94 -12.43
CA ALA A 352 9.65 21.24 -12.05
C ALA A 352 9.05 20.60 -13.30
N GLN A 353 8.37 19.47 -13.13
CA GLN A 353 7.51 18.91 -14.18
C GLN A 353 6.41 19.90 -14.52
N ASN A 354 5.96 19.91 -15.78
CA ASN A 354 4.75 20.60 -16.22
C ASN A 354 3.62 19.59 -16.53
N PRO A 355 2.75 19.25 -15.55
CA PRO A 355 1.67 18.29 -15.74
C PRO A 355 0.69 18.65 -16.86
N GLU A 356 0.42 19.94 -17.09
CA GLU A 356 -0.49 20.41 -18.15
C GLU A 356 0.13 20.19 -19.53
N PHE A 357 1.42 20.54 -19.70
CA PHE A 357 2.11 20.31 -20.96
C PHE A 357 2.08 18.83 -21.36
N PHE A 358 2.40 17.94 -20.43
CA PHE A 358 2.42 16.50 -20.66
C PHE A 358 1.05 15.83 -20.67
N GLN A 359 0.02 16.50 -20.17
CA GLN A 359 -1.26 15.88 -19.81
C GLN A 359 -1.03 14.68 -18.88
N SER A 360 -0.17 14.85 -17.87
CA SER A 360 0.23 13.78 -16.95
C SER A 360 -0.92 13.26 -16.09
N TYR A 361 -1.98 14.05 -15.93
CA TYR A 361 -3.25 13.63 -15.32
C TYR A 361 -4.28 13.14 -16.36
N ALA A 362 -3.88 12.91 -17.61
CA ALA A 362 -4.77 12.54 -18.72
C ALA A 362 -5.91 13.55 -18.91
N ASN A 363 -7.15 13.09 -19.11
CA ASN A 363 -8.34 13.94 -19.14
C ASN A 363 -8.95 14.20 -17.75
N LEU A 364 -8.22 13.89 -16.68
CA LEU A 364 -8.72 13.98 -15.31
C LEU A 364 -8.46 15.38 -14.72
N ASN A 365 -9.10 15.70 -13.60
CA ASN A 365 -8.77 16.91 -12.83
C ASN A 365 -7.95 16.56 -11.58
N GLY A 366 -7.14 17.51 -11.14
CA GLY A 366 -6.31 17.38 -9.93
C GLY A 366 -4.94 16.78 -10.21
N ILE A 367 -4.01 17.09 -9.33
CA ILE A 367 -2.63 16.57 -9.33
C ILE A 367 -2.29 16.08 -7.90
N LYS A 368 -1.02 15.77 -7.62
CA LYS A 368 -0.52 15.57 -6.26
C LYS A 368 -1.14 16.58 -5.27
N ARG A 369 -1.60 16.09 -4.11
CA ARG A 369 -2.37 16.77 -3.06
C ARG A 369 -3.87 16.98 -3.33
N ASP A 370 -4.40 16.58 -4.48
CA ASP A 370 -5.84 16.63 -4.78
C ASP A 370 -6.52 15.27 -4.61
N LEU A 371 -7.77 15.24 -4.14
CA LEU A 371 -8.57 14.01 -4.06
C LEU A 371 -9.47 13.79 -5.30
N TRP A 372 -9.34 14.61 -6.33
CA TRP A 372 -9.93 14.35 -7.66
C TRP A 372 -9.17 13.25 -8.41
N GLU A 373 -9.78 12.70 -9.46
CA GLU A 373 -9.25 11.50 -10.15
C GLU A 373 -7.77 11.64 -10.56
N GLY A 374 -7.32 12.80 -11.05
CA GLY A 374 -5.92 12.99 -11.47
C GLY A 374 -4.90 12.98 -10.33
N GLY A 375 -5.33 13.22 -9.09
CA GLY A 375 -4.48 13.16 -7.90
C GLY A 375 -4.39 11.78 -7.25
N ILE A 376 -5.39 10.91 -7.48
CA ILE A 376 -5.52 9.63 -6.77
C ILE A 376 -5.80 8.37 -7.62
N ARG A 377 -6.23 8.48 -8.87
CA ARG A 377 -6.40 7.33 -9.78
C ARG A 377 -5.06 7.00 -10.45
N MET A 378 -4.48 5.86 -10.09
CA MET A 378 -3.10 5.50 -10.48
C MET A 378 -3.08 4.57 -11.69
N PRO A 379 -2.12 4.75 -12.61
CA PRO A 379 -1.91 3.77 -13.67
C PRO A 379 -1.32 2.50 -13.05
N THR A 380 -2.05 1.39 -13.13
CA THR A 380 -1.65 0.12 -12.50
C THR A 380 -1.65 -1.01 -13.51
N ILE A 381 -0.51 -1.70 -13.63
CA ILE A 381 -0.32 -2.82 -14.56
C ILE A 381 0.08 -4.06 -13.77
N CYS A 382 -0.55 -5.20 -14.07
CA CYS A 382 -0.25 -6.48 -13.46
C CYS A 382 0.10 -7.50 -14.52
N ARG A 383 1.25 -8.18 -14.40
CA ARG A 383 1.67 -9.26 -15.30
C ARG A 383 1.96 -10.51 -14.48
N TYR A 384 1.27 -11.60 -14.81
CA TYR A 384 1.54 -12.92 -14.26
C TYR A 384 1.22 -13.96 -15.35
N PRO A 385 2.21 -14.33 -16.20
CA PRO A 385 1.99 -15.20 -17.34
C PRO A 385 1.35 -16.53 -16.95
N GLY A 386 0.43 -17.04 -17.77
CA GLY A 386 -0.31 -18.27 -17.49
C GLY A 386 -1.45 -18.13 -16.48
N VAL A 387 -1.47 -17.06 -15.68
CA VAL A 387 -2.49 -16.81 -14.64
C VAL A 387 -3.38 -15.62 -14.99
N ILE A 388 -2.79 -14.47 -15.32
CA ILE A 388 -3.52 -13.27 -15.76
C ILE A 388 -3.63 -13.32 -17.29
N PRO A 389 -4.84 -13.25 -17.88
CA PRO A 389 -4.99 -13.19 -19.33
C PRO A 389 -4.34 -11.93 -19.91
N LYS A 390 -3.68 -12.09 -21.06
CA LYS A 390 -3.06 -10.97 -21.80
C LYS A 390 -4.11 -9.96 -22.28
N ASN A 391 -3.70 -8.70 -22.39
CA ASN A 391 -4.56 -7.58 -22.84
C ASN A 391 -5.84 -7.41 -22.02
N THR A 392 -5.80 -7.75 -20.72
CA THR A 392 -6.96 -7.58 -19.84
C THR A 392 -7.12 -6.12 -19.44
N VAL A 393 -8.36 -5.63 -19.39
CA VAL A 393 -8.70 -4.34 -18.79
C VAL A 393 -9.61 -4.59 -17.60
N VAL A 394 -9.14 -4.24 -16.40
CA VAL A 394 -9.88 -4.38 -15.15
C VAL A 394 -10.45 -3.02 -14.76
N THR A 395 -11.77 -2.88 -14.81
CA THR A 395 -12.51 -1.68 -14.40
C THR A 395 -13.03 -1.76 -12.97
N TYR A 396 -12.77 -2.88 -12.28
CA TYR A 396 -13.18 -3.08 -10.89
C TYR A 396 -12.53 -2.02 -9.98
N PRO A 397 -13.33 -1.29 -9.17
CA PRO A 397 -12.79 -0.28 -8.25
C PRO A 397 -11.92 -0.94 -7.18
N SER A 398 -10.66 -0.50 -7.11
CA SER A 398 -9.68 -1.05 -6.17
C SER A 398 -8.84 0.06 -5.54
N GLY A 399 -8.36 -0.18 -4.33
CA GLY A 399 -7.43 0.70 -3.64
C GLY A 399 -6.09 0.01 -3.43
N GLN A 400 -5.00 0.77 -3.28
CA GLN A 400 -3.67 0.17 -3.05
C GLN A 400 -3.60 -0.70 -1.78
N TRP A 401 -4.48 -0.48 -0.81
CA TRP A 401 -4.56 -1.31 0.40
C TRP A 401 -5.05 -2.74 0.11
N ASP A 402 -5.60 -3.00 -1.08
CA ASP A 402 -6.01 -4.34 -1.53
C ASP A 402 -4.83 -5.30 -1.78
N TRP A 403 -3.62 -4.75 -1.98
CA TRP A 403 -2.44 -5.57 -2.29
C TRP A 403 -2.06 -6.49 -1.13
N LEU A 404 -2.26 -6.09 0.13
CA LEU A 404 -1.97 -6.97 1.27
C LEU A 404 -2.86 -8.22 1.23
N ALA A 405 -4.17 -8.05 1.06
CA ALA A 405 -5.11 -9.17 0.95
C ALA A 405 -4.85 -10.03 -0.30
N THR A 406 -4.48 -9.40 -1.42
CA THR A 406 -4.10 -10.09 -2.66
C THR A 406 -2.87 -10.97 -2.46
N PHE A 407 -1.87 -10.47 -1.72
CA PHE A 407 -0.63 -11.21 -1.46
C PHE A 407 -0.82 -12.31 -0.42
N ALA A 408 -1.72 -12.14 0.55
CA ALA A 408 -2.14 -13.22 1.44
C ALA A 408 -2.76 -14.40 0.67
N ASP A 409 -3.66 -14.10 -0.28
CA ASP A 409 -4.31 -15.09 -1.15
C ASP A 409 -3.28 -15.83 -2.04
N LEU A 410 -2.34 -15.09 -2.65
CA LEU A 410 -1.27 -15.69 -3.45
C LEU A 410 -0.33 -16.58 -2.62
N ALA A 411 -0.01 -16.15 -1.40
CA ALA A 411 0.80 -16.92 -0.46
C ALA A 411 0.03 -18.07 0.21
N LYS A 412 -1.26 -18.25 -0.09
CA LYS A 412 -2.14 -19.29 0.45
C LYS A 412 -2.24 -19.28 1.98
N VAL A 413 -2.24 -18.09 2.55
CA VAL A 413 -2.47 -17.83 3.98
C VAL A 413 -3.79 -17.11 4.18
N SER A 414 -4.32 -17.10 5.42
CA SER A 414 -5.57 -16.42 5.71
C SER A 414 -5.43 -14.90 5.52
N ILE A 415 -6.41 -14.24 4.91
CA ILE A 415 -6.42 -12.78 4.85
C ILE A 415 -6.64 -12.25 6.29
N PRO A 416 -5.82 -11.32 6.81
CA PRO A 416 -6.00 -10.78 8.16
C PRO A 416 -7.34 -10.08 8.34
N ALA A 417 -7.98 -10.17 9.51
CA ALA A 417 -9.21 -9.42 9.81
C ALA A 417 -8.97 -7.90 9.87
N TYR A 418 -7.72 -7.49 10.07
CA TYR A 418 -7.31 -6.11 10.26
C TYR A 418 -7.15 -5.32 8.94
N THR A 419 -7.11 -5.97 7.77
CA THR A 419 -6.92 -5.22 6.50
C THR A 419 -8.25 -4.67 5.99
N ASP A 420 -8.23 -3.47 5.41
CA ASP A 420 -9.35 -2.90 4.64
C ASP A 420 -9.45 -3.51 3.22
N GLY A 421 -8.44 -4.28 2.84
CA GLY A 421 -8.24 -4.82 1.50
C GLY A 421 -9.04 -6.07 1.21
N VAL A 422 -9.33 -6.29 -0.08
CA VAL A 422 -9.80 -7.58 -0.60
C VAL A 422 -8.84 -8.09 -1.68
N SER A 423 -8.78 -9.40 -1.89
CA SER A 423 -7.96 -9.95 -2.98
C SER A 423 -8.44 -9.45 -4.34
N LEU A 424 -7.51 -8.97 -5.16
CA LEU A 424 -7.76 -8.53 -6.53
C LEU A 424 -7.65 -9.68 -7.53
N MET A 425 -7.19 -10.87 -7.12
CA MET A 425 -7.00 -12.02 -8.00
C MET A 425 -8.27 -12.41 -8.77
N PRO A 426 -9.49 -12.43 -8.18
CA PRO A 426 -10.71 -12.68 -8.95
C PRO A 426 -10.90 -11.71 -10.11
N SER A 427 -10.66 -10.42 -9.90
CA SER A 427 -10.78 -9.41 -10.96
C SER A 427 -9.67 -9.52 -12.01
N LEU A 428 -8.43 -9.80 -11.59
CA LEU A 428 -7.27 -9.95 -12.48
C LEU A 428 -7.37 -11.21 -13.36
N THR A 429 -7.97 -12.28 -12.83
CA THR A 429 -8.18 -13.56 -13.55
C THR A 429 -9.54 -13.64 -14.25
N GLN A 430 -10.33 -12.56 -14.22
CA GLN A 430 -11.67 -12.48 -14.82
C GLN A 430 -12.66 -13.53 -14.25
N ASN A 431 -12.47 -13.94 -13.00
CA ASN A 431 -13.38 -14.81 -12.26
C ASN A 431 -14.46 -14.00 -11.54
N ASN A 432 -15.46 -13.55 -12.32
CA ASN A 432 -16.51 -12.63 -11.86
C ASN A 432 -17.36 -13.18 -10.70
N ASN A 433 -17.44 -14.50 -10.51
CA ASN A 433 -18.22 -15.13 -9.45
C ASN A 433 -17.61 -14.96 -8.05
N GLN A 434 -16.32 -14.62 -7.98
CA GLN A 434 -15.56 -14.45 -6.73
C GLN A 434 -15.21 -12.99 -6.45
N ILE A 435 -15.68 -12.05 -7.28
CA ILE A 435 -15.49 -10.63 -7.04
C ILE A 435 -16.38 -10.20 -5.86
N VAL A 436 -15.78 -9.50 -4.91
CA VAL A 436 -16.52 -8.91 -3.79
C VAL A 436 -17.40 -7.77 -4.32
N ASN A 437 -18.71 -7.95 -4.25
CA ASN A 437 -19.67 -6.93 -4.65
C ASN A 437 -19.80 -5.82 -3.60
N GLN A 438 -20.11 -4.59 -4.05
CA GLN A 438 -20.41 -3.42 -3.20
C GLN A 438 -19.29 -3.05 -2.22
N ARG A 439 -18.20 -2.50 -2.77
CA ARG A 439 -17.13 -1.90 -1.98
C ARG A 439 -17.25 -0.38 -1.93
N TYR A 440 -16.70 0.17 -0.85
CA TYR A 440 -16.37 1.58 -0.76
C TYR A 440 -14.85 1.76 -0.86
N LEU A 441 -14.42 2.83 -1.52
CA LEU A 441 -13.05 3.33 -1.41
C LEU A 441 -13.08 4.63 -0.63
N TYR A 442 -12.11 4.87 0.23
CA TYR A 442 -12.11 6.02 1.12
C TYR A 442 -10.71 6.62 1.25
N GLY A 443 -10.66 7.95 1.28
CA GLY A 443 -9.45 8.70 1.60
C GLY A 443 -9.76 10.09 2.14
N GLU A 444 -8.83 10.62 2.91
CA GLU A 444 -8.87 11.96 3.49
C GLU A 444 -7.48 12.56 3.50
N TYR A 445 -7.38 13.88 3.38
CA TYR A 445 -6.09 14.56 3.39
C TYR A 445 -6.28 16.05 3.69
N PHE A 446 -5.39 16.62 4.51
CA PHE A 446 -5.34 18.05 4.77
C PHE A 446 -4.20 18.73 4.00
N ASN A 447 -4.53 19.82 3.30
CA ASN A 447 -3.54 20.67 2.66
C ASN A 447 -3.99 22.14 2.60
N ASN A 448 -3.18 23.07 3.10
CA ASN A 448 -3.57 24.49 3.16
C ASN A 448 -3.25 25.30 1.88
N SER A 449 -3.01 24.64 0.74
CA SER A 449 -2.76 25.32 -0.53
C SER A 449 -4.01 25.38 -1.41
N LYS A 450 -3.83 25.86 -2.64
CA LYS A 450 -4.87 25.90 -3.67
C LYS A 450 -4.53 24.97 -4.83
N THR A 451 -5.54 24.53 -5.53
CA THR A 451 -5.39 23.77 -6.78
C THR A 451 -4.77 24.66 -7.86
N PRO A 452 -4.03 24.09 -8.84
CA PRO A 452 -3.50 24.83 -9.97
C PRO A 452 -4.59 25.53 -10.80
N ASN A 453 -4.19 26.52 -11.61
CA ASN A 453 -5.05 27.21 -12.57
C ASN A 453 -4.78 26.74 -14.01
N TYR A 454 -4.54 25.45 -14.22
CA TYR A 454 -4.32 24.91 -15.58
C TYR A 454 -5.52 25.21 -16.47
N ALA A 455 -5.27 25.52 -17.74
CA ALA A 455 -6.27 25.95 -18.69
C ALA A 455 -7.30 24.84 -18.96
N ASP A 456 -6.84 23.60 -18.99
CA ASP A 456 -7.63 22.38 -19.22
C ASP A 456 -8.31 21.82 -17.97
N PHE A 457 -8.20 22.45 -16.80
CA PHE A 457 -9.05 22.13 -15.65
C PHE A 457 -10.48 22.67 -15.82
N GLU A 458 -11.44 22.06 -15.13
CA GLU A 458 -12.78 22.65 -15.00
C GLU A 458 -12.71 23.99 -14.27
N ASN A 459 -13.50 24.98 -14.68
CA ASN A 459 -13.47 26.32 -14.08
C ASN A 459 -13.76 26.29 -12.56
N SER A 460 -14.63 25.39 -12.10
CA SER A 460 -14.93 25.16 -10.68
C SER A 460 -13.77 24.57 -9.88
N LYS A 461 -12.73 24.10 -10.57
CA LYS A 461 -11.57 23.40 -9.98
C LYS A 461 -10.28 24.20 -10.07
N LYS A 462 -10.27 25.35 -10.72
CA LYS A 462 -9.11 26.25 -10.82
C LYS A 462 -8.98 27.09 -9.55
N GLY A 463 -7.80 27.10 -8.92
CA GLY A 463 -7.50 27.98 -7.79
C GLY A 463 -8.35 27.72 -6.53
N ARG A 464 -8.95 26.53 -6.42
CA ARG A 464 -9.83 26.13 -5.31
C ARG A 464 -9.01 25.88 -4.06
N LYS A 465 -9.48 26.37 -2.91
CA LYS A 465 -8.86 26.06 -1.61
C LYS A 465 -9.01 24.56 -1.30
N ARG A 466 -7.92 23.92 -0.88
CA ARG A 466 -7.90 22.50 -0.51
C ARG A 466 -8.47 22.27 0.89
N GLY A 467 -7.86 22.86 1.91
CA GLY A 467 -8.27 22.69 3.31
C GLY A 467 -8.28 21.22 3.73
N GLN A 468 -9.22 20.84 4.60
CA GLN A 468 -9.51 19.44 4.86
C GLN A 468 -10.33 18.87 3.69
N MET A 469 -9.91 17.73 3.13
CA MET A 469 -10.59 17.06 2.03
C MET A 469 -10.95 15.62 2.39
N GLN A 470 -11.98 15.11 1.72
CA GLN A 470 -12.39 13.69 1.76
C GLN A 470 -12.87 13.24 0.39
N PHE A 471 -12.63 11.97 0.08
CA PHE A 471 -13.38 11.25 -0.95
C PHE A 471 -13.94 9.94 -0.41
N ILE A 472 -15.08 9.55 -0.96
CA ILE A 472 -15.63 8.20 -0.86
C ILE A 472 -16.15 7.78 -2.23
N ARG A 473 -15.85 6.55 -2.65
CA ARG A 473 -16.44 5.96 -3.86
C ARG A 473 -17.34 4.81 -3.47
N ILE A 474 -18.60 4.81 -3.93
CA ILE A 474 -19.57 3.74 -3.77
C ILE A 474 -20.04 3.32 -5.17
N GLY A 475 -19.63 2.14 -5.61
CA GLY A 475 -19.89 1.66 -6.97
C GLY A 475 -19.31 2.61 -8.03
N ASP A 476 -20.18 3.09 -8.93
CA ASP A 476 -19.80 3.99 -10.03
C ASP A 476 -19.67 5.45 -9.60
N TYR A 477 -20.09 5.78 -8.38
CA TYR A 477 -20.19 7.15 -7.92
C TYR A 477 -19.11 7.49 -6.91
N LYS A 478 -18.49 8.65 -7.09
CA LYS A 478 -17.53 9.23 -6.16
C LYS A 478 -18.07 10.52 -5.58
N GLY A 479 -18.13 10.57 -4.26
CA GLY A 479 -18.30 11.79 -3.49
C GLY A 479 -16.94 12.38 -3.18
N VAL A 480 -16.75 13.68 -3.44
CA VAL A 480 -15.55 14.42 -3.05
C VAL A 480 -15.94 15.76 -2.45
N ARG A 481 -15.25 16.18 -1.39
CA ARG A 481 -15.47 17.49 -0.76
C ARG A 481 -14.16 18.10 -0.30
N TYR A 482 -14.10 19.42 -0.40
CA TYR A 482 -12.92 20.25 -0.16
C TYR A 482 -13.27 21.33 0.86
N ASP A 483 -12.26 21.81 1.56
CA ASP A 483 -12.34 22.85 2.57
C ASP A 483 -13.42 22.58 3.63
N ILE A 484 -13.44 21.35 4.15
CA ILE A 484 -14.43 20.92 5.13
C ILE A 484 -14.23 21.70 6.42
N GLU A 485 -15.20 22.54 6.77
CA GLU A 485 -15.26 23.24 8.06
C GLU A 485 -16.10 22.48 9.09
N SER A 486 -17.16 21.80 8.62
CA SER A 486 -17.95 20.88 9.43
C SER A 486 -18.53 19.74 8.58
N HIS A 487 -18.80 18.60 9.20
CA HIS A 487 -19.38 17.43 8.54
C HIS A 487 -20.73 17.73 7.87
N ARG A 488 -21.60 18.47 8.58
CA ARG A 488 -22.99 18.73 8.17
C ARG A 488 -23.13 19.87 7.17
N SER A 489 -22.27 20.89 7.23
CA SER A 489 -22.37 22.06 6.35
C SER A 489 -21.63 21.91 5.02
N THR A 490 -20.77 20.89 4.89
CA THR A 490 -19.95 20.67 3.69
C THR A 490 -20.40 19.38 2.98
N PRO A 491 -21.37 19.46 2.04
CA PRO A 491 -21.83 18.28 1.31
C PRO A 491 -20.74 17.73 0.37
N PHE A 492 -20.97 16.53 -0.14
CA PHE A 492 -20.16 15.98 -1.21
C PHE A 492 -20.58 16.57 -2.55
N GLU A 493 -19.61 16.77 -3.43
CA GLU A 493 -19.85 16.80 -4.86
C GLU A 493 -19.86 15.35 -5.33
N ILE A 494 -20.90 14.94 -6.05
CA ILE A 494 -21.09 13.54 -6.46
C ILE A 494 -20.92 13.44 -7.97
N TYR A 495 -20.03 12.57 -8.42
CA TYR A 495 -19.71 12.34 -9.83
C TYR A 495 -19.87 10.86 -10.19
N ASN A 496 -20.40 10.55 -11.37
CA ASN A 496 -20.35 9.19 -11.91
C ASN A 496 -19.00 9.01 -12.63
N VAL A 497 -18.00 8.45 -11.94
CA VAL A 497 -16.61 8.39 -12.43
C VAL A 497 -16.36 7.33 -13.51
N VAL A 498 -17.40 6.55 -13.86
CA VAL A 498 -17.39 5.61 -14.98
C VAL A 498 -17.85 6.29 -16.27
N LYS A 499 -18.81 7.21 -16.19
CA LYS A 499 -19.34 7.97 -17.34
C LYS A 499 -18.72 9.35 -17.52
N ASP A 500 -18.20 9.92 -16.43
CA ASP A 500 -17.60 11.25 -16.32
C ASP A 500 -16.35 11.18 -15.43
N GLU A 501 -15.28 10.58 -15.96
CA GLU A 501 -14.00 10.46 -15.25
C GLU A 501 -13.33 11.81 -14.97
N ARG A 502 -13.75 12.86 -15.68
CA ARG A 502 -13.28 14.22 -15.49
C ARG A 502 -13.92 14.88 -14.28
N GLU A 503 -14.96 14.28 -13.70
CA GLU A 503 -15.73 14.82 -12.59
C GLU A 503 -16.25 16.23 -12.94
N SER A 504 -16.86 16.38 -14.12
CA SER A 504 -17.31 17.66 -14.68
C SER A 504 -18.74 18.03 -14.28
N VAL A 505 -19.61 17.04 -14.03
CA VAL A 505 -21.02 17.27 -13.69
C VAL A 505 -21.32 16.80 -12.27
N ASN A 506 -21.50 17.75 -11.35
CA ASN A 506 -21.89 17.45 -9.97
C ASN A 506 -23.38 17.06 -9.89
N LEU A 507 -23.64 15.81 -9.50
CA LEU A 507 -24.96 15.19 -9.40
C LEU A 507 -25.59 15.28 -8.01
N ALA A 508 -24.91 15.87 -7.01
CA ALA A 508 -25.31 15.80 -5.60
C ALA A 508 -26.77 16.24 -5.35
N LEU A 509 -27.22 17.34 -6.00
CA LEU A 509 -28.60 17.84 -5.85
C LEU A 509 -29.67 16.86 -6.36
N SER A 510 -29.31 15.98 -7.29
CA SER A 510 -30.21 14.96 -7.85
C SER A 510 -30.12 13.62 -7.12
N MET A 511 -29.21 13.46 -6.16
CA MET A 511 -28.92 12.20 -5.47
C MET A 511 -28.91 12.36 -3.94
N PRO A 512 -30.01 12.85 -3.32
CA PRO A 512 -30.03 13.14 -1.88
C PRO A 512 -29.84 11.89 -1.01
N GLU A 513 -30.31 10.72 -1.45
CA GLU A 513 -30.13 9.47 -0.70
C GLU A 513 -28.67 9.03 -0.68
N LEU A 514 -27.98 9.07 -1.83
CA LEU A 514 -26.55 8.76 -1.92
C LEU A 514 -25.71 9.80 -1.17
N GLN A 515 -26.12 11.06 -1.20
CA GLN A 515 -25.48 12.13 -0.42
C GLN A 515 -25.52 11.83 1.08
N GLN A 516 -26.68 11.38 1.60
CA GLN A 516 -26.80 10.98 3.00
C GLN A 516 -26.00 9.71 3.29
N GLU A 517 -26.06 8.70 2.42
CA GLU A 517 -25.30 7.46 2.56
C GLU A 517 -23.79 7.74 2.65
N MET A 518 -23.26 8.61 1.78
CA MET A 518 -21.84 8.99 1.80
C MET A 518 -21.46 9.72 3.09
N LEU A 519 -22.30 10.64 3.58
CA LEU A 519 -22.07 11.35 4.85
C LEU A 519 -22.04 10.37 6.03
N ASP A 520 -23.01 9.46 6.12
CA ASP A 520 -23.07 8.48 7.20
C ASP A 520 -21.89 7.52 7.13
N LYS A 521 -21.59 7.02 5.92
CA LYS A 521 -20.56 6.01 5.70
C LYS A 521 -19.17 6.53 6.05
N VAL A 522 -18.83 7.78 5.74
CA VAL A 522 -17.51 8.30 6.12
C VAL A 522 -17.32 8.44 7.62
N LEU A 523 -18.38 8.55 8.44
CA LEU A 523 -18.25 8.49 9.91
C LEU A 523 -18.14 7.04 10.39
N GLN A 524 -18.77 6.09 9.70
CA GLN A 524 -18.72 4.66 9.99
C GLN A 524 -17.42 3.95 9.53
N LEU A 525 -16.54 4.64 8.80
CA LEU A 525 -15.31 4.10 8.20
C LEU A 525 -14.02 4.55 8.89
N ARG A 526 -14.10 5.50 9.80
CA ARG A 526 -12.92 6.12 10.38
C ARG A 526 -13.02 6.19 11.88
N ARG A 527 -11.84 6.32 12.49
CA ARG A 527 -11.69 6.73 13.87
C ARG A 527 -10.97 8.08 13.96
N SER A 528 -11.20 8.78 15.07
CA SER A 528 -10.31 9.85 15.50
C SER A 528 -8.89 9.29 15.65
N SER A 529 -7.91 10.16 15.45
CA SER A 529 -6.50 9.78 15.52
C SER A 529 -5.67 10.94 16.07
N SER A 530 -4.35 10.81 16.10
CA SER A 530 -3.47 11.95 16.40
C SER A 530 -3.58 13.08 15.36
N THR A 531 -4.16 12.79 14.19
CA THR A 531 -4.50 13.77 13.17
C THR A 531 -5.97 14.18 13.36
N ASN A 532 -6.18 15.40 13.88
CA ASN A 532 -7.51 15.91 14.16
C ASN A 532 -8.25 16.27 12.87
N ARG A 533 -9.54 15.93 12.81
CA ARG A 533 -10.47 16.29 11.75
C ARG A 533 -11.62 17.14 12.31
N PRO A 534 -12.23 18.04 11.50
CA PRO A 534 -13.37 18.86 11.92
C PRO A 534 -14.64 18.04 12.24
N TYR A 535 -14.60 16.74 11.98
CA TYR A 535 -15.69 15.79 12.14
C TYR A 535 -15.33 14.63 13.09
N ASP A 536 -14.30 14.81 13.92
CA ASP A 536 -13.88 13.79 14.90
C ASP A 536 -14.89 13.55 16.02
N LEU A 537 -15.68 14.57 16.36
CA LEU A 537 -16.65 14.54 17.45
C LEU A 537 -18.09 14.35 16.98
N ASP A 538 -18.32 14.24 15.65
CA ASP A 538 -19.64 13.93 15.13
C ASP A 538 -20.07 12.52 15.55
N PHE A 539 -21.33 12.38 15.93
CA PHE A 539 -21.89 11.07 16.26
C PHE A 539 -21.95 10.19 15.02
N ILE A 540 -21.36 9.01 15.12
CA ILE A 540 -21.44 7.96 14.11
C ILE A 540 -22.92 7.57 14.00
N PRO A 541 -23.54 7.69 12.81
CA PRO A 541 -24.96 7.39 12.66
C PRO A 541 -25.25 5.92 12.90
N SER A 542 -26.39 5.68 13.55
CA SER A 542 -26.90 4.32 13.73
C SER A 542 -27.49 3.77 12.44
N VAL A 543 -27.75 2.47 12.37
CA VAL A 543 -28.46 1.86 11.24
C VAL A 543 -29.87 1.45 11.61
N ASN A 544 -30.78 1.53 10.64
CA ASN A 544 -32.11 0.99 10.78
C ASN A 544 -32.08 -0.55 10.74
N LEU A 545 -32.58 -1.20 11.79
CA LEU A 545 -32.59 -2.64 11.94
C LEU A 545 -34.02 -3.17 12.18
N PRO A 546 -34.89 -3.19 11.14
CA PRO A 546 -36.25 -3.66 11.29
C PRO A 546 -36.27 -5.14 11.67
N GLY A 547 -37.11 -5.49 12.66
CA GLY A 547 -37.25 -6.86 13.14
C GLY A 547 -36.06 -7.37 13.96
N ALA A 548 -35.25 -6.49 14.56
CA ALA A 548 -34.13 -6.88 15.42
C ALA A 548 -34.57 -7.87 16.52
N THR A 549 -33.80 -8.95 16.69
CA THR A 549 -33.96 -9.92 17.80
C THR A 549 -32.68 -10.00 18.60
N ASN A 550 -32.78 -10.31 19.88
CA ASN A 550 -31.62 -10.40 20.76
C ASN A 550 -30.64 -11.52 20.31
N GLY A 551 -29.35 -11.22 20.33
CA GLY A 551 -28.26 -12.18 20.14
C GLY A 551 -27.18 -11.72 19.16
N LEU A 552 -26.26 -12.63 18.85
CA LEU A 552 -25.16 -12.51 17.89
C LEU A 552 -25.09 -13.80 17.07
N HIS A 553 -24.80 -13.68 15.77
CA HIS A 553 -24.37 -14.84 14.99
C HIS A 553 -22.97 -15.22 15.46
N LYS A 554 -22.83 -16.45 15.95
CA LYS A 554 -21.58 -17.03 16.40
C LYS A 554 -21.11 -18.07 15.39
N ARG A 555 -19.82 -18.04 15.06
CA ARG A 555 -19.14 -19.05 14.26
C ARG A 555 -17.91 -19.55 15.00
N VAL A 556 -17.68 -20.86 14.92
CA VAL A 556 -16.53 -21.54 15.52
C VAL A 556 -15.67 -22.15 14.43
N TYR A 557 -14.35 -22.06 14.61
CA TYR A 557 -13.33 -22.54 13.70
C TYR A 557 -12.28 -23.31 14.50
N SER A 558 -11.67 -24.31 13.88
CA SER A 558 -10.48 -25.00 14.37
C SER A 558 -9.24 -24.57 13.59
N GLY A 559 -8.08 -24.64 14.23
CA GLY A 559 -6.78 -24.55 13.58
C GLY A 559 -5.98 -23.33 14.01
N THR A 560 -4.71 -23.34 13.62
CA THR A 560 -3.75 -22.28 13.92
C THR A 560 -3.62 -21.32 12.77
N HIS A 561 -3.51 -20.03 13.11
CA HIS A 561 -3.27 -18.97 12.14
C HIS A 561 -2.15 -18.06 12.65
N HIS A 562 -1.33 -17.51 11.76
CA HIS A 562 -0.24 -16.61 12.14
C HIS A 562 -0.72 -15.24 12.71
N TRP A 563 -2.00 -14.95 12.54
CA TRP A 563 -2.72 -13.73 12.92
C TRP A 563 -4.22 -14.04 13.03
N VAL A 564 -5.02 -13.10 13.50
CA VAL A 564 -6.49 -13.20 13.51
C VAL A 564 -7.00 -13.13 12.08
N PRO A 565 -7.56 -14.23 11.53
CA PRO A 565 -8.00 -14.25 10.15
C PRO A 565 -9.34 -13.52 9.99
N ASN A 566 -9.59 -13.03 8.78
CA ASN A 566 -10.92 -12.62 8.38
C ASN A 566 -11.81 -13.87 8.24
N PHE A 567 -12.43 -14.26 9.36
CA PHE A 567 -13.30 -15.43 9.47
C PHE A 567 -14.53 -15.39 8.54
N GLU A 568 -14.88 -14.22 7.99
CA GLU A 568 -15.96 -14.14 6.99
C GLU A 568 -15.61 -14.82 5.67
N LEU A 569 -14.31 -14.99 5.38
CA LEU A 569 -13.78 -15.63 4.18
C LEU A 569 -13.47 -17.12 4.39
N ILE A 570 -13.68 -17.64 5.59
CA ILE A 570 -13.39 -19.03 5.96
C ILE A 570 -14.70 -19.75 6.30
N ALA A 571 -14.81 -20.99 5.85
CA ALA A 571 -15.95 -21.84 6.21
C ALA A 571 -15.89 -22.19 7.72
N PRO A 572 -16.97 -21.95 8.49
CA PRO A 572 -17.01 -22.30 9.90
C PRO A 572 -17.29 -23.78 10.11
N GLU A 573 -16.79 -24.36 11.20
CA GLU A 573 -17.17 -25.71 11.64
C GLU A 573 -18.58 -25.74 12.21
N LYS A 574 -18.96 -24.68 12.93
CA LYS A 574 -20.26 -24.55 13.56
C LYS A 574 -20.78 -23.12 13.45
N VAL A 575 -22.09 -23.01 13.24
CA VAL A 575 -22.82 -21.74 13.26
C VAL A 575 -23.93 -21.84 14.30
N SER A 576 -24.09 -20.83 15.14
CA SER A 576 -25.16 -20.74 16.13
C SER A 576 -25.58 -19.29 16.39
N ILE A 577 -26.64 -19.10 17.17
CA ILE A 577 -27.02 -17.81 17.74
C ILE A 577 -26.64 -17.84 19.22
N SER A 578 -25.95 -16.79 19.67
CA SER A 578 -25.52 -16.61 21.05
C SER A 578 -26.21 -15.37 21.65
N PRO A 579 -26.67 -15.38 22.91
CA PRO A 579 -27.25 -14.18 23.53
C PRO A 579 -26.24 -13.03 23.69
N GLY A 580 -24.93 -13.35 23.74
CA GLY A 580 -23.85 -12.38 23.81
C GLY A 580 -22.51 -13.00 23.45
N VAL A 581 -21.42 -12.36 23.89
CA VAL A 581 -20.06 -12.87 23.68
C VAL A 581 -19.77 -13.91 24.77
N ASN A 582 -19.90 -15.20 24.42
CA ASN A 582 -19.65 -16.31 25.36
C ASN A 582 -18.63 -17.31 24.81
N LEU A 583 -17.88 -17.96 25.68
CA LEU A 583 -16.73 -18.78 25.30
C LEU A 583 -17.10 -20.24 25.07
N ASP A 584 -18.32 -20.53 24.60
CA ASP A 584 -18.66 -21.88 24.15
C ASP A 584 -17.80 -22.24 22.93
N THR A 585 -16.71 -22.96 23.15
CA THR A 585 -15.76 -23.40 22.12
C THR A 585 -16.23 -24.65 21.39
N ASN A 586 -17.46 -25.11 21.65
CA ASN A 586 -17.98 -26.37 21.12
C ASN A 586 -17.07 -27.58 21.45
N GLY A 587 -16.44 -27.57 22.63
CA GLY A 587 -15.56 -28.63 23.11
C GLY A 587 -14.11 -28.53 22.65
N LEU A 588 -13.74 -27.53 21.85
CA LEU A 588 -12.35 -27.25 21.52
C LEU A 588 -11.62 -26.66 22.74
N THR A 589 -10.43 -27.19 23.05
CA THR A 589 -9.62 -26.74 24.19
C THR A 589 -8.37 -25.96 23.77
N ALA A 590 -8.03 -25.98 22.49
CA ALA A 590 -6.90 -25.28 21.88
C ALA A 590 -7.22 -24.94 20.42
N GLU A 591 -6.44 -24.03 19.83
CA GLU A 591 -6.50 -23.72 18.40
C GLU A 591 -7.92 -23.31 17.93
N VAL A 592 -8.61 -22.51 18.74
CA VAL A 592 -10.00 -22.11 18.46
C VAL A 592 -10.07 -20.70 17.87
N GLY A 593 -10.79 -20.60 16.76
CA GLY A 593 -11.28 -19.35 16.20
C GLY A 593 -12.73 -19.12 16.61
N LEU A 594 -13.04 -17.93 17.13
CA LEU A 594 -14.41 -17.51 17.43
C LEU A 594 -14.72 -16.22 16.68
N PHE A 595 -15.85 -16.20 15.97
CA PHE A 595 -16.32 -15.01 15.28
C PHE A 595 -17.76 -14.69 15.69
N TYR A 596 -17.98 -13.44 16.09
CA TYR A 596 -19.30 -12.91 16.40
C TYR A 596 -19.66 -11.80 15.43
N LYS A 597 -20.89 -11.81 14.90
CA LYS A 597 -21.41 -10.77 14.03
C LYS A 597 -22.85 -10.42 14.43
N GLY A 598 -23.12 -9.13 14.58
CA GLY A 598 -24.44 -8.62 14.91
C GLY A 598 -24.41 -7.11 15.09
N TYR A 599 -25.14 -6.62 16.07
CA TYR A 599 -25.29 -5.20 16.38
C TYR A 599 -25.26 -4.98 17.89
N ILE A 600 -24.68 -3.85 18.32
CA ILE A 600 -24.90 -3.31 19.67
C ILE A 600 -25.98 -2.22 19.61
N LYS A 601 -26.89 -2.20 20.57
CA LYS A 601 -27.90 -1.14 20.69
C LYS A 601 -27.46 -0.08 21.71
N VAL A 602 -27.18 1.12 21.20
CA VAL A 602 -26.81 2.30 21.97
C VAL A 602 -28.07 3.04 22.41
N PRO A 603 -28.28 3.31 23.72
CA PRO A 603 -29.55 3.85 24.22
C PRO A 603 -29.68 5.37 24.05
N LYS A 604 -28.56 6.09 23.95
CA LYS A 604 -28.51 7.55 23.90
C LYS A 604 -27.28 8.01 23.12
N ASP A 605 -27.39 9.11 22.40
CA ASP A 605 -26.24 9.77 21.80
C ASP A 605 -25.15 10.09 22.85
N GLY A 606 -23.89 9.86 22.50
CA GLY A 606 -22.78 10.32 23.32
C GLY A 606 -21.45 9.62 23.06
N ALA A 607 -20.48 9.95 23.90
CA ALA A 607 -19.17 9.31 23.90
C ALA A 607 -19.24 8.00 24.68
N TYR A 608 -18.85 6.90 24.04
CA TYR A 608 -18.76 5.57 24.62
C TYR A 608 -17.31 5.11 24.59
N THR A 609 -16.79 4.63 25.72
CA THR A 609 -15.51 3.92 25.75
C THR A 609 -15.80 2.43 25.76
N ILE A 610 -15.28 1.70 24.80
CA ILE A 610 -15.35 0.24 24.73
C ILE A 610 -14.01 -0.31 25.16
N SER A 611 -14.01 -1.26 26.09
CA SER A 611 -12.81 -1.91 26.61
C SER A 611 -12.81 -3.40 26.30
N LEU A 612 -11.66 -3.91 25.85
CA LEU A 612 -11.41 -5.33 25.57
C LEU A 612 -10.31 -5.86 26.47
N LYS A 613 -10.58 -6.98 27.13
CA LYS A 613 -9.56 -7.88 27.66
C LYS A 613 -9.81 -9.28 27.11
N SER A 614 -8.80 -9.91 26.53
CA SER A 614 -8.89 -11.29 26.04
C SER A 614 -7.86 -12.19 26.72
N ALA A 615 -7.85 -13.50 26.42
CA ALA A 615 -6.73 -14.39 26.77
C ALA A 615 -5.72 -14.53 25.64
N SER A 616 -6.12 -14.22 24.41
CA SER A 616 -5.32 -14.36 23.19
C SER A 616 -5.70 -13.28 22.17
N ASN A 617 -5.27 -13.43 20.92
CA ASN A 617 -5.42 -12.42 19.89
C ASN A 617 -6.90 -12.14 19.59
N CYS A 618 -7.24 -10.86 19.46
CA CYS A 618 -8.61 -10.43 19.25
C CYS A 618 -8.68 -9.14 18.44
N HIS A 619 -9.70 -9.03 17.60
CA HIS A 619 -9.95 -7.85 16.79
C HIS A 619 -11.44 -7.49 16.83
N ILE A 620 -11.75 -6.21 17.01
CA ILE A 620 -13.12 -5.70 17.10
C ILE A 620 -13.32 -4.65 16.02
N MET A 621 -14.36 -4.86 15.22
CA MET A 621 -14.90 -3.86 14.31
C MET A 621 -16.21 -3.30 14.85
N LEU A 622 -16.38 -1.99 14.78
CA LEU A 622 -17.66 -1.31 15.01
C LEU A 622 -18.02 -0.56 13.74
N HIS A 623 -19.13 -0.90 13.11
CA HIS A 623 -19.33 -0.63 11.68
C HIS A 623 -18.12 -1.13 10.89
N GLU A 624 -17.46 -0.25 10.14
CA GLU A 624 -16.25 -0.54 9.40
C GLU A 624 -15.01 0.01 10.12
N ILE A 625 -15.13 0.49 11.36
CA ILE A 625 -14.03 1.03 12.13
C ILE A 625 -13.25 -0.12 12.78
N HIS A 626 -11.93 -0.18 12.55
CA HIS A 626 -11.02 -0.96 13.40
C HIS A 626 -10.98 -0.35 14.81
N LEU A 627 -11.92 -0.79 15.65
CA LEU A 627 -12.11 -0.24 16.98
C LEU A 627 -10.95 -0.65 17.89
N ILE A 628 -10.74 -1.94 18.10
CA ILE A 628 -9.59 -2.46 18.87
C ILE A 628 -8.90 -3.56 18.06
N ASN A 629 -7.60 -3.40 17.82
CA ASN A 629 -6.76 -4.43 17.22
C ASN A 629 -5.73 -4.92 18.25
N ASN A 630 -5.92 -6.16 18.69
CA ASN A 630 -5.10 -6.84 19.69
C ASN A 630 -4.49 -8.13 19.12
N ASP A 631 -4.08 -8.10 17.85
CA ASP A 631 -3.54 -9.26 17.14
C ASP A 631 -2.00 -9.29 17.11
N PHE A 632 -1.38 -8.11 17.06
CA PHE A 632 0.08 -7.97 17.01
C PHE A 632 0.64 -7.48 18.35
N ASN A 633 1.71 -8.13 18.83
CA ASN A 633 2.36 -7.84 20.13
C ASN A 633 1.39 -7.78 21.32
N TYR A 634 0.46 -8.74 21.36
CA TYR A 634 -0.49 -8.87 22.45
C TYR A 634 0.23 -9.01 23.81
N SER A 635 -0.11 -8.14 24.76
CA SER A 635 0.54 -8.04 26.07
C SER A 635 -0.29 -8.58 27.24
N GLY A 636 -1.54 -8.99 27.02
CA GLY A 636 -2.46 -9.34 28.11
C GLY A 636 -3.21 -8.15 28.73
N ALA A 637 -2.83 -6.91 28.37
CA ALA A 637 -3.43 -5.71 28.92
C ALA A 637 -4.86 -5.46 28.39
N GLU A 638 -5.69 -4.80 29.21
CA GLU A 638 -6.98 -4.29 28.74
C GLU A 638 -6.75 -3.09 27.83
N LEU A 639 -7.32 -3.13 26.63
CA LEU A 639 -7.31 -2.02 25.67
C LEU A 639 -8.65 -1.29 25.73
N SER A 640 -8.66 0.02 25.51
CA SER A 640 -9.88 0.83 25.54
C SER A 640 -9.84 1.91 24.47
N GLU A 641 -10.95 2.09 23.77
CA GLU A 641 -11.07 3.06 22.67
C GLU A 641 -12.40 3.80 22.81
N GLN A 642 -12.38 5.12 22.57
CA GLN A 642 -13.55 5.98 22.68
C GLN A 642 -14.13 6.27 21.30
N VAL A 643 -15.46 6.21 21.19
CA VAL A 643 -16.23 6.51 19.98
C VAL A 643 -17.45 7.36 20.32
N TYR A 644 -17.88 8.19 19.37
CA TYR A 644 -19.06 9.05 19.51
C TYR A 644 -20.20 8.41 18.72
N LEU A 645 -21.24 7.92 19.39
CA LEU A 645 -22.31 7.13 18.77
C LEU A 645 -23.65 7.86 18.90
N GLU A 646 -24.45 7.81 17.84
CA GLU A 646 -25.87 8.14 17.90
C GLU A 646 -26.63 7.01 18.63
N ALA A 647 -27.79 7.31 19.20
CA ALA A 647 -28.70 6.29 19.72
C ALA A 647 -29.21 5.40 18.58
N GLY A 648 -29.16 4.08 18.77
CA GLY A 648 -29.65 3.11 17.78
C GLY A 648 -28.78 1.87 17.68
N PHE A 649 -28.83 1.19 16.53
CA PHE A 649 -28.08 -0.03 16.30
C PHE A 649 -26.77 0.25 15.57
N HIS A 650 -25.66 -0.33 16.05
CA HIS A 650 -24.35 -0.23 15.43
C HIS A 650 -23.83 -1.64 15.14
N PRO A 651 -23.51 -1.99 13.87
CA PRO A 651 -22.91 -3.27 13.54
C PRO A 651 -21.65 -3.51 14.37
N ILE A 652 -21.48 -4.72 14.89
CA ILE A 652 -20.29 -5.15 15.60
C ILE A 652 -19.79 -6.49 15.03
N ARG A 653 -18.48 -6.61 14.88
CA ARG A 653 -17.81 -7.88 14.57
C ARG A 653 -16.66 -8.09 15.55
N ILE A 654 -16.56 -9.30 16.08
CA ILE A 654 -15.53 -9.68 17.04
C ILE A 654 -14.87 -10.94 16.53
N TYR A 655 -13.57 -10.85 16.24
CA TYR A 655 -12.73 -11.93 15.76
C TYR A 655 -11.78 -12.30 16.89
N TYR A 656 -11.71 -13.57 17.23
CA TYR A 656 -10.82 -14.08 18.28
C TYR A 656 -10.10 -15.31 17.76
N GLN A 657 -8.78 -15.35 17.94
CA GLN A 657 -7.94 -16.47 17.58
C GLN A 657 -7.08 -16.85 18.79
N GLN A 658 -7.23 -18.10 19.25
CA GLN A 658 -6.34 -18.71 20.24
C GLN A 658 -5.38 -19.64 19.51
N ASN A 659 -4.08 -19.39 19.59
CA ASN A 659 -3.05 -20.24 18.97
C ASN A 659 -2.25 -21.09 19.98
N ASP A 660 -2.49 -20.90 21.27
CA ASP A 660 -1.81 -21.59 22.36
C ASP A 660 -2.78 -22.54 23.09
N ASN A 661 -2.35 -23.17 24.18
CA ASN A 661 -3.19 -24.04 25.01
C ASN A 661 -3.85 -23.30 26.19
N ILE A 662 -4.10 -21.99 26.07
CA ILE A 662 -4.73 -21.18 27.13
C ILE A 662 -6.25 -21.20 26.99
N THR A 663 -6.98 -21.42 28.08
CA THR A 663 -8.46 -21.33 28.08
C THR A 663 -8.93 -20.01 27.44
N PRO A 664 -9.75 -20.07 26.38
CA PRO A 664 -10.24 -18.87 25.72
C PRO A 664 -10.91 -17.90 26.68
N SER A 665 -10.65 -16.61 26.51
CA SER A 665 -11.40 -15.56 27.21
C SER A 665 -11.54 -14.29 26.38
N ILE A 666 -12.72 -13.67 26.47
CA ILE A 666 -13.06 -12.37 25.89
C ILE A 666 -13.97 -11.65 26.89
N SER A 667 -13.56 -10.47 27.31
CA SER A 667 -14.32 -9.58 28.19
C SER A 667 -14.47 -8.25 27.47
N LEU A 668 -15.71 -7.92 27.08
CA LEU A 668 -16.08 -6.62 26.53
C LEU A 668 -16.84 -5.80 27.56
N LYS A 669 -16.35 -4.60 27.82
CA LYS A 669 -16.97 -3.62 28.69
C LYS A 669 -17.26 -2.33 27.94
N MET A 670 -18.25 -1.60 28.41
CA MET A 670 -18.61 -0.29 27.88
C MET A 670 -18.91 0.67 29.03
N GLU A 671 -18.54 1.93 28.84
CA GLU A 671 -18.98 3.07 29.64
C GLU A 671 -19.52 4.15 28.69
N GLY A 672 -20.43 4.98 29.17
CA GLY A 672 -21.07 6.02 28.37
C GLY A 672 -22.12 6.82 29.16
N PRO A 673 -22.95 7.63 28.49
CA PRO A 673 -23.96 8.46 29.14
C PRO A 673 -24.89 7.65 30.05
N GLY A 674 -24.81 7.90 31.37
CA GLY A 674 -25.62 7.20 32.37
C GLY A 674 -25.22 5.73 32.62
N MET A 675 -24.05 5.31 32.12
CA MET A 675 -23.53 3.94 32.27
C MET A 675 -22.09 3.99 32.80
N THR A 676 -21.86 3.42 33.99
CA THR A 676 -20.50 3.15 34.49
C THR A 676 -19.90 1.96 33.74
N LYS A 677 -18.56 1.89 33.69
CA LYS A 677 -17.83 0.80 33.01
C LYS A 677 -18.28 -0.57 33.50
N THR A 678 -19.03 -1.26 32.66
CA THR A 678 -19.64 -2.56 32.97
C THR A 678 -19.52 -3.49 31.77
N THR A 679 -19.65 -4.80 32.00
CA THR A 679 -19.77 -5.77 30.90
C THR A 679 -20.96 -5.39 30.03
N ILE A 680 -20.78 -5.40 28.70
CA ILE A 680 -21.87 -5.11 27.77
C ILE A 680 -22.95 -6.19 27.99
N PRO A 681 -24.17 -5.82 28.45
CA PRO A 681 -25.22 -6.78 28.74
C PRO A 681 -25.66 -7.54 27.48
N ASP A 682 -25.99 -8.82 27.62
CA ASP A 682 -26.55 -9.62 26.53
C ASP A 682 -27.80 -8.97 25.90
N SER A 683 -28.58 -8.22 26.70
CA SER A 683 -29.73 -7.44 26.24
C SER A 683 -29.41 -6.34 25.21
N MET A 684 -28.14 -5.97 25.07
CA MET A 684 -27.68 -4.96 24.11
C MET A 684 -27.23 -5.54 22.76
N TYR A 685 -27.10 -6.86 22.63
CA TYR A 685 -26.73 -7.50 21.37
C TYR A 685 -27.94 -7.90 20.54
N PHE A 686 -27.88 -7.64 19.24
CA PHE A 686 -28.96 -7.93 18.30
C PHE A 686 -28.45 -8.53 16.99
N ILE A 687 -29.31 -9.31 16.35
CA ILE A 687 -29.19 -9.75 14.96
C ILE A 687 -30.40 -9.28 14.15
N LYS A 688 -30.22 -9.17 12.83
CA LYS A 688 -31.34 -8.98 11.91
C LYS A 688 -32.13 -10.29 11.84
N LYS A 689 -33.44 -10.26 12.09
CA LYS A 689 -34.30 -11.43 11.85
C LYS A 689 -34.22 -11.81 10.38
N THR A 690 -33.77 -13.03 10.11
CA THR A 690 -33.88 -13.64 8.78
C THR A 690 -35.36 -13.90 8.55
N MET A 691 -35.94 -13.27 7.52
CA MET A 691 -37.34 -13.49 7.14
C MET A 691 -37.53 -14.88 6.54
#